data_AF-A0A815EGG3-F1
#
_entry.id   AF-A0A815EGG3-F1
#
_cell.length_a   1.000
_cell.length_b   1.000
_cell.length_c   1.000
_cell.angle_alpha   90.00
_cell.angle_beta   90.00
_cell.angle_gamma   90.00
#
_symmetry.space_group_name_H-M   'P 1'
#
loop_
_entity.id
_entity.type
_entity.pdbx_description
1 polymer ?
#
loop_
_entity_poly.entity_id
_entity_poly.type
_entity_poly.pdbx_seq_one_letter_code
_entity_poly.pdbx_strand_id
1 'polypeptide(L)'
;MINNDENDCEPSNVRRKTNFTILCITFILVYTSFNAVTNLQSSIHEDTSVGYYSLAILSGCTVLSCLFFTNPLIFLCGYKWTIVLAQFGFLIYTAANIYPKVWLIYPASVICGLFKAGFWTALSAYVSDLSIGKQVGPDTKAVINKYFGIFFATFQSGQIWGNLISYMVLRNSSSTVAMANHSSELQCGAQFAEYKQKGMNRSIVVNSSTAYILYGVFMGLIVLSIILIILMLDQKRKWKRATVKDLLIDSRHFIISTFKQMKYLKQLLILPLAFWIGTFLGFVFAIFTSSFITCTLGLPFVGLIMITYGITASIFSVVVGCLGKYNLRVPCYIFAAILCYASYLVMLLWKPVPSQAYVLFILAGMLGIASAIWDPIEAALYGILFVGQEEAAYSNLWLGQNIGYFVTITTLNLRWYEIRGIGTQHLANVLRNNTTLTTLNLGLNKIGDVGAQHLADVLRTNTKLTALNLFYNQIGDVGAHHLTDVLRANTILTTLNLDRNKIGAAGAQHIADELQNNTTLATLNLKHNQIGDIGAQHLADALRTNTTLTILNLERNQIEDVGVQHLADALRTNTTLTTLNLGLNVIGNIGAQHLADVLRTNTTLTTLNLENNHIEAVGGQHLVDALRNNTVTVIFFVIYSNYSSTLFHTDANHVKSQRQLDQ
;
A
#
# COMPACT_ATOMS: atom_id res chain seq x y z
N MET A 1 44.69 45.48 24.56
CA MET A 1 45.78 44.64 24.01
C MET A 1 45.13 43.34 23.58
N ILE A 2 44.52 43.28 22.39
CA ILE A 2 45.12 42.91 21.09
C ILE A 2 46.13 41.76 21.22
N ASN A 3 45.70 40.59 20.72
CA ASN A 3 46.38 39.62 19.86
C ASN A 3 45.22 38.71 19.36
N ASN A 4 44.66 38.84 18.16
CA ASN A 4 45.23 38.59 16.83
C ASN A 4 46.28 37.48 16.84
N ASP A 5 45.83 36.23 16.64
CA ASP A 5 46.01 35.52 15.38
C ASP A 5 45.61 34.05 15.54
N GLU A 6 44.50 33.65 14.91
CA GLU A 6 44.48 32.47 14.03
C GLU A 6 43.22 32.51 13.16
N ASN A 7 43.46 32.61 11.85
CA ASN A 7 42.49 32.67 10.77
C ASN A 7 41.57 31.43 10.74
N ASP A 8 40.41 31.48 11.40
CA ASP A 8 39.24 30.78 10.86
C ASP A 8 38.77 31.59 9.64
N CYS A 9 39.35 31.29 8.49
CA CYS A 9 39.04 31.92 7.21
C CYS A 9 37.59 31.58 6.83
N GLU A 10 36.63 32.38 7.30
CA GLU A 10 35.23 32.27 6.88
C GLU A 10 35.16 32.30 5.35
N PRO A 11 34.47 31.35 4.70
CA PRO A 11 34.49 31.23 3.26
C PRO A 11 33.91 32.49 2.60
N SER A 12 34.63 33.04 1.62
CA SER A 12 34.15 34.17 0.81
C SER A 12 32.76 33.87 0.20
N ASN A 13 31.98 34.91 -0.12
CA ASN A 13 30.65 34.73 -0.72
C ASN A 13 30.71 33.89 -2.01
N VAL A 14 31.84 33.93 -2.73
CA VAL A 14 32.15 33.06 -3.86
C VAL A 14 32.24 31.60 -3.41
N ARG A 15 33.08 31.30 -2.40
CA ARG A 15 33.28 29.95 -1.89
C ARG A 15 31.99 29.33 -1.31
N ARG A 16 31.13 30.14 -0.70
CA ARG A 16 29.80 29.73 -0.25
C ARG A 16 28.88 29.29 -1.40
N LYS A 17 28.83 30.08 -2.48
CA LYS A 17 28.09 29.73 -3.71
C LYS A 17 28.68 28.51 -4.41
N THR A 18 30.00 28.38 -4.42
CA THR A 18 30.71 27.20 -4.96
C THR A 18 30.30 25.94 -4.20
N ASN A 19 30.39 25.95 -2.86
CA ASN A 19 29.97 24.82 -2.03
C ASN A 19 28.49 24.46 -2.24
N PHE A 20 27.59 25.44 -2.34
CA PHE A 20 26.19 25.19 -2.63
C PHE A 20 25.98 24.55 -4.01
N THR A 21 26.71 25.03 -5.03
CA THR A 21 26.63 24.51 -6.39
C THR A 21 27.13 23.06 -6.46
N ILE A 22 28.24 22.75 -5.77
CA ILE A 22 28.77 21.39 -5.66
C ILE A 22 27.76 20.48 -4.98
N LEU A 23 27.12 20.93 -3.90
CA LEU A 23 26.05 20.17 -3.24
C LEU A 23 24.91 19.88 -4.19
N CYS A 24 24.44 20.87 -4.95
CA CYS A 24 23.40 20.65 -5.96
C CYS A 24 23.82 19.63 -7.02
N ILE A 25 25.01 19.77 -7.64
CA ILE A 25 25.50 18.86 -8.69
C ILE A 25 25.60 17.42 -8.16
N THR A 26 26.23 17.24 -7.00
CA THR A 26 26.43 15.93 -6.37
C THR A 26 25.09 15.27 -6.01
N PHE A 27 24.10 16.09 -5.66
CA PHE A 27 22.74 15.64 -5.39
C PHE A 27 22.01 15.11 -6.62
N ILE A 28 22.10 15.82 -7.76
CA ILE A 28 21.53 15.36 -9.04
C ILE A 28 22.09 13.98 -9.37
N LEU A 29 23.41 13.81 -9.31
CA LEU A 29 24.08 12.57 -9.71
C LEU A 29 23.61 11.37 -8.88
N VAL A 30 23.52 11.53 -7.56
CA VAL A 30 23.09 10.44 -6.66
C VAL A 30 21.60 10.12 -6.83
N TYR A 31 20.72 11.13 -6.89
CA TYR A 31 19.28 10.87 -6.98
C TYR A 31 18.80 10.49 -8.36
N THR A 32 19.53 10.84 -9.42
CA THR A 32 19.33 10.28 -10.76
C THR A 32 19.44 8.76 -10.71
N SER A 33 20.46 8.25 -10.03
CA SER A 33 20.66 6.81 -9.82
C SER A 33 19.62 6.23 -8.85
N PHE A 34 19.52 6.79 -7.64
CA PHE A 34 18.68 6.22 -6.59
C PHE A 34 17.19 6.15 -6.97
N ASN A 35 16.62 7.24 -7.49
CA ASN A 35 15.20 7.27 -7.89
C ASN A 35 14.90 6.26 -9.01
N ALA A 36 15.81 6.14 -9.98
CA ALA A 36 15.66 5.18 -11.06
C ALA A 36 15.69 3.74 -10.54
N VAL A 37 16.66 3.41 -9.67
CA VAL A 37 16.79 2.08 -9.07
C VAL A 37 15.54 1.74 -8.26
N THR A 38 15.03 2.67 -7.43
CA THR A 38 13.82 2.45 -6.61
C THR A 38 12.57 2.27 -7.45
N ASN A 39 12.40 3.05 -8.52
CA ASN A 39 11.24 2.95 -9.41
C ASN A 39 11.22 1.59 -10.15
N LEU A 40 12.39 1.02 -10.42
CA LEU A 40 12.53 -0.26 -11.10
C LEU A 40 12.43 -1.49 -10.17
N GLN A 41 12.59 -1.30 -8.85
CA GLN A 41 12.63 -2.40 -7.87
C GLN A 41 11.41 -3.30 -7.92
N SER A 42 10.20 -2.74 -7.97
CA SER A 42 8.96 -3.51 -7.93
C SER A 42 8.74 -4.35 -9.20
N SER A 43 9.50 -4.10 -10.26
CA SER A 43 9.11 -4.47 -11.62
C SER A 43 10.13 -5.29 -12.39
N ILE A 44 11.41 -5.27 -12.01
CA ILE A 44 12.49 -6.06 -12.64
C ILE A 44 12.65 -7.45 -11.99
N HIS A 45 12.17 -7.65 -10.76
CA HIS A 45 12.42 -8.89 -10.02
C HIS A 45 11.42 -10.00 -10.36
N GLU A 46 11.97 -11.17 -10.70
CA GLU A 46 11.25 -12.41 -11.05
C GLU A 46 10.29 -12.86 -9.93
N ASP A 47 10.66 -12.61 -8.68
CA ASP A 47 9.78 -12.63 -7.51
C ASP A 47 9.39 -11.19 -7.16
N THR A 48 8.15 -10.80 -7.48
CA THR A 48 7.60 -9.45 -7.27
C THR A 48 7.72 -8.93 -5.83
N SER A 49 7.94 -9.82 -4.86
CA SER A 49 8.06 -9.51 -3.44
C SER A 49 9.43 -8.97 -3.02
N VAL A 50 10.52 -9.33 -3.70
CA VAL A 50 11.89 -8.98 -3.26
C VAL A 50 12.14 -7.47 -3.28
N GLY A 51 11.78 -6.81 -4.38
CA GLY A 51 11.92 -5.36 -4.52
C GLY A 51 11.06 -4.58 -3.53
N TYR A 52 9.89 -5.12 -3.20
CA TYR A 52 9.01 -4.54 -2.19
C TYR A 52 9.61 -4.60 -0.78
N TYR A 53 10.02 -5.79 -0.34
CA TYR A 53 10.65 -5.97 0.98
C TYR A 53 11.94 -5.18 1.11
N SER A 54 12.72 -5.09 0.03
CA SER A 54 13.91 -4.23 -0.06
C SER A 54 13.58 -2.78 0.30
N LEU A 55 12.54 -2.20 -0.30
CA LEU A 55 12.14 -0.81 -0.07
C LEU A 55 11.55 -0.59 1.34
N ALA A 56 10.81 -1.57 1.87
CA ALA A 56 10.29 -1.55 3.23
C ALA A 56 11.42 -1.61 4.27
N ILE A 57 12.39 -2.51 4.09
CA ILE A 57 13.60 -2.60 4.94
C ILE A 57 14.38 -1.29 4.89
N LEU A 58 14.64 -0.76 3.69
CA LEU A 58 15.33 0.52 3.51
C LEU A 58 14.64 1.65 4.28
N SER A 59 13.31 1.74 4.17
CA SER A 59 12.51 2.78 4.83
C SER A 59 12.46 2.60 6.35
N GLY A 60 12.25 1.38 6.85
CA GLY A 60 12.25 1.06 8.28
C GLY A 60 13.60 1.32 8.94
N CYS A 61 14.71 0.94 8.29
CA CYS A 61 16.05 1.26 8.76
C CYS A 61 16.34 2.76 8.76
N THR A 62 15.77 3.52 7.81
CA THR A 62 15.88 4.99 7.78
C THR A 62 15.22 5.61 9.01
N VAL A 63 14.03 5.13 9.41
CA VAL A 63 13.33 5.56 10.63
C VAL A 63 14.19 5.30 11.87
N LEU A 64 14.73 4.09 12.02
CA LEU A 64 15.62 3.74 13.14
C LEU A 64 16.88 4.60 13.17
N SER A 65 17.44 4.91 12.00
CA SER A 65 18.60 5.79 11.91
C SER A 65 18.31 7.22 12.36
N CYS A 66 17.18 7.81 11.93
CA CYS A 66 16.77 9.15 12.36
C CYS A 66 16.67 9.28 13.90
N LEU A 67 16.28 8.20 14.58
CA LEU A 67 16.15 8.17 16.03
C LEU A 67 17.50 8.10 16.75
N PHE A 68 18.38 7.19 16.33
CA PHE A 68 19.54 6.79 17.16
C PHE A 68 20.91 7.01 16.51
N PHE A 69 21.01 7.00 15.18
CA PHE A 69 22.30 6.91 14.47
C PHE A 69 22.70 8.22 13.79
N THR A 70 21.75 8.96 13.23
CA THR A 70 21.99 10.16 12.42
C THR A 70 22.75 11.26 13.16
N ASN A 71 22.28 11.68 14.33
CA ASN A 71 22.91 12.79 15.07
C ASN A 71 24.31 12.44 15.60
N PRO A 72 24.54 11.24 16.19
CA PRO A 72 25.89 10.80 16.53
C PRO A 72 26.84 10.75 15.33
N LEU A 73 26.37 10.26 14.17
CA LEU A 73 27.20 10.19 12.97
C LEU A 73 27.65 11.58 12.51
N ILE A 74 26.72 12.54 12.48
CA ILE A 74 27.01 13.94 12.10
C ILE A 74 27.98 14.57 13.10
N PHE A 75 27.82 14.30 14.39
CA PHE A 75 28.73 14.80 15.43
C PHE A 75 30.16 14.27 15.25
N LEU A 76 30.31 12.97 14.97
CA LEU A 76 31.62 12.31 14.82
C LEU A 76 32.34 12.71 13.54
N CYS A 77 31.64 12.67 12.41
CA CYS A 77 32.24 12.81 11.08
C CYS A 77 32.17 14.26 10.54
N GLY A 78 31.21 15.05 11.04
CA GLY A 78 30.78 16.31 10.44
C GLY A 78 30.02 16.10 9.14
N TYR A 79 29.51 17.17 8.54
CA TYR A 79 28.57 17.06 7.43
C TYR A 79 29.15 16.40 6.18
N LYS A 80 30.32 16.85 5.70
CA LYS A 80 30.94 16.36 4.47
C LYS A 80 31.17 14.84 4.51
N TRP A 81 31.82 14.33 5.56
CA TRP A 81 32.08 12.89 5.68
C TRP A 81 30.81 12.06 5.92
N THR A 82 29.81 12.62 6.60
CA THR A 82 28.49 11.95 6.73
C THR A 82 27.83 11.77 5.36
N ILE A 83 27.88 12.79 4.51
CA ILE A 83 27.35 12.73 3.13
C ILE A 83 28.14 11.70 2.32
N VAL A 84 29.48 11.69 2.41
CA VAL A 84 30.33 10.69 1.70
C VAL A 84 30.00 9.26 2.13
N LEU A 85 29.94 8.97 3.44
CA LEU A 85 29.64 7.64 3.96
C LEU A 85 28.28 7.13 3.47
N ALA A 86 27.28 8.02 3.40
CA ALA A 86 25.99 7.64 2.89
C ALA A 86 25.95 7.38 1.38
N GLN A 87 26.77 8.09 0.59
CA GLN A 87 26.91 7.78 -0.82
C GLN A 87 27.54 6.40 -1.07
N PHE A 88 28.43 5.93 -0.20
CA PHE A 88 28.86 4.52 -0.22
C PHE A 88 27.70 3.56 0.07
N GLY A 89 26.79 3.90 0.98
CA GLY A 89 25.57 3.13 1.22
C GLY A 89 24.67 3.03 -0.03
N PHE A 90 24.46 4.15 -0.73
CA PHE A 90 23.75 4.16 -2.02
C PHE A 90 24.46 3.33 -3.09
N LEU A 91 25.80 3.40 -3.15
CA LEU A 91 26.60 2.61 -4.09
C LEU A 91 26.44 1.10 -3.85
N ILE A 92 26.53 0.65 -2.60
CA ILE A 92 26.34 -0.76 -2.22
C ILE A 92 24.94 -1.24 -2.59
N TYR A 93 23.92 -0.42 -2.33
CA TYR A 93 22.55 -0.74 -2.71
C TYR A 93 22.36 -0.85 -4.22
N THR A 94 22.88 0.09 -5.01
CA THR A 94 22.83 0.03 -6.47
C THR A 94 23.61 -1.19 -7.01
N ALA A 95 24.76 -1.52 -6.43
CA ALA A 95 25.54 -2.70 -6.81
C ALA A 95 24.81 -4.02 -6.51
N ALA A 96 24.15 -4.12 -5.36
CA ALA A 96 23.37 -5.31 -4.98
C ALA A 96 22.23 -5.62 -5.96
N ASN A 97 21.72 -4.59 -6.65
CA ASN A 97 20.65 -4.73 -7.64
C ASN A 97 21.10 -5.33 -8.98
N ILE A 98 22.41 -5.47 -9.22
CA ILE A 98 22.94 -6.19 -10.38
C ILE A 98 22.58 -7.68 -10.30
N TYR A 99 22.60 -8.25 -9.09
CA TYR A 99 22.30 -9.66 -8.83
C TYR A 99 21.22 -9.76 -7.75
N PRO A 100 19.94 -9.72 -8.14
CA PRO A 100 18.87 -9.50 -7.19
C PRO A 100 18.46 -10.76 -6.43
N LYS A 101 19.35 -11.20 -5.55
CA LYS A 101 19.10 -12.28 -4.61
C LYS A 101 18.80 -11.68 -3.24
N VAL A 102 17.86 -12.31 -2.52
CA VAL A 102 17.40 -11.87 -1.20
C VAL A 102 18.55 -11.62 -0.23
N TRP A 103 19.53 -12.53 -0.19
CA TRP A 103 20.70 -12.44 0.68
C TRP A 103 21.67 -11.29 0.34
N LEU A 104 21.57 -10.70 -0.85
CA LEU A 104 22.40 -9.56 -1.28
C LEU A 104 21.65 -8.24 -1.13
N ILE A 105 20.41 -8.18 -1.62
CA ILE A 105 19.61 -6.96 -1.60
C ILE A 105 19.22 -6.56 -0.17
N TYR A 106 18.73 -7.48 0.66
CA TYR A 106 18.19 -7.09 1.98
C TYR A 106 19.27 -6.48 2.90
N PRO A 107 20.47 -7.07 3.03
CA PRO A 107 21.55 -6.42 3.79
C PRO A 107 21.97 -5.08 3.19
N ALA A 108 22.01 -4.95 1.86
CA ALA A 108 22.32 -3.69 1.20
C ALA A 108 21.26 -2.61 1.48
N SER A 109 19.98 -2.99 1.55
CA SER A 109 18.87 -2.10 1.95
C SER A 109 19.00 -1.63 3.40
N VAL A 110 19.43 -2.51 4.31
CA VAL A 110 19.73 -2.14 5.71
C VAL A 110 20.83 -1.10 5.76
N ILE A 111 21.97 -1.36 5.10
CA ILE A 111 23.12 -0.44 5.07
C ILE A 111 22.70 0.91 4.49
N CYS A 112 22.05 0.90 3.32
CA CYS A 112 21.58 2.13 2.69
C CYS A 112 20.58 2.89 3.56
N GLY A 113 19.64 2.20 4.20
CA GLY A 113 18.66 2.81 5.11
C GLY A 113 19.32 3.47 6.32
N LEU A 114 20.31 2.81 6.93
CA LEU A 114 21.06 3.36 8.07
C LEU A 114 21.79 4.66 7.72
N PHE A 115 22.33 4.81 6.51
CA PHE A 115 23.03 6.05 6.15
C PHE A 115 22.14 7.11 5.47
N LYS A 116 21.02 6.71 4.86
CA LYS A 116 20.10 7.61 4.13
C LYS A 116 19.55 8.74 5.01
N ALA A 117 19.24 8.45 6.26
CA ALA A 117 18.76 9.46 7.21
C ALA A 117 19.86 10.49 7.54
N GLY A 118 21.08 10.02 7.83
CA GLY A 118 22.23 10.88 8.10
C GLY A 118 22.56 11.82 6.96
N PHE A 119 22.43 11.31 5.73
CA PHE A 119 22.62 12.07 4.52
C PHE A 119 21.65 13.24 4.38
N TRP A 120 20.34 13.00 4.50
CA TRP A 120 19.33 14.06 4.38
C TRP A 120 19.45 15.09 5.50
N THR A 121 19.65 14.64 6.75
CA THR A 121 19.84 15.56 7.88
C THR A 121 21.10 16.42 7.72
N ALA A 122 22.24 15.82 7.38
CA ALA A 122 23.50 16.55 7.19
C ALA A 122 23.39 17.56 6.06
N LEU A 123 22.72 17.19 4.97
CA LEU A 123 22.56 18.03 3.80
C LEU A 123 21.64 19.22 4.06
N SER A 124 20.47 19.00 4.68
CA SER A 124 19.56 20.06 5.07
C SER A 124 20.21 21.03 6.06
N ALA A 125 20.95 20.52 7.04
CA ALA A 125 21.71 21.34 7.97
C ALA A 125 22.80 22.16 7.26
N TYR A 126 23.53 21.56 6.32
CA TYR A 126 24.57 22.26 5.54
C TYR A 126 23.97 23.38 4.68
N VAL A 127 22.86 23.13 3.98
CA VAL A 127 22.17 24.14 3.17
C VAL A 127 21.65 25.28 4.04
N SER A 128 21.07 24.96 5.19
CA SER A 128 20.62 25.95 6.19
C SER A 128 21.78 26.84 6.62
N ASP A 129 22.91 26.25 6.99
CA ASP A 129 24.11 26.97 7.42
C ASP A 129 24.73 27.85 6.31
N LEU A 130 24.76 27.37 5.05
CA LEU A 130 25.15 28.18 3.90
C LEU A 130 24.22 29.38 3.67
N SER A 131 22.92 29.19 3.88
CA SER A 131 21.92 30.23 3.60
C SER A 131 21.97 31.38 4.62
N ILE A 132 22.24 31.08 5.90
CA ILE A 132 22.29 32.07 6.98
C ILE A 132 23.51 33.01 6.82
N GLY A 133 24.73 32.47 6.62
CA GLY A 133 25.94 33.27 6.41
C GLY A 133 26.10 34.47 7.38
N LYS A 134 26.54 35.63 6.86
CA LYS A 134 26.66 36.91 7.63
C LYS A 134 25.38 37.76 7.67
N GLN A 135 24.30 37.36 7.00
CA GLN A 135 23.10 38.19 6.88
C GLN A 135 22.14 37.90 8.03
N VAL A 136 22.30 38.61 9.15
CA VAL A 136 21.27 38.74 10.18
C VAL A 136 20.48 40.02 9.86
N GLY A 137 19.44 39.89 9.02
CA GLY A 137 18.60 41.02 8.60
C GLY A 137 17.17 40.57 8.29
N PRO A 138 16.25 41.49 7.96
CA PRO A 138 14.86 41.16 7.66
C PRO A 138 14.71 40.17 6.47
N ASP A 139 15.70 40.09 5.58
CA ASP A 139 15.70 39.25 4.38
C ASP A 139 16.17 37.80 4.59
N THR A 140 16.67 37.42 5.78
CA THR A 140 17.26 36.09 6.02
C THR A 140 16.26 34.96 5.70
N LYS A 141 14.98 35.15 6.00
CA LYS A 141 13.91 34.19 5.70
C LYS A 141 13.72 33.99 4.19
N ALA A 142 13.84 35.05 3.40
CA ALA A 142 13.72 34.99 1.95
C ALA A 142 14.93 34.29 1.32
N VAL A 143 16.13 34.51 1.87
CA VAL A 143 17.36 33.83 1.42
C VAL A 143 17.29 32.33 1.70
N ILE A 144 16.88 31.92 2.91
CA ILE A 144 16.72 30.50 3.26
C ILE A 144 15.73 29.82 2.31
N ASN A 145 14.56 30.43 2.09
CA ASN A 145 13.56 29.93 1.14
C ASN A 145 14.13 29.76 -0.28
N LYS A 146 14.91 30.73 -0.76
CA LYS A 146 15.53 30.68 -2.09
C LYS A 146 16.53 29.52 -2.22
N TYR A 147 17.38 29.31 -1.21
CA TYR A 147 18.34 28.20 -1.20
C TYR A 147 17.63 26.85 -1.20
N PHE A 148 16.62 26.66 -0.35
CA PHE A 148 15.85 25.42 -0.34
C PHE A 148 15.04 25.21 -1.63
N GLY A 149 14.48 26.26 -2.23
CA GLY A 149 13.78 26.17 -3.52
C GLY A 149 14.70 25.68 -4.65
N ILE A 150 15.91 26.23 -4.77
CA ILE A 150 16.90 25.77 -5.77
C ILE A 150 17.39 24.36 -5.45
N PHE A 151 17.63 24.06 -4.18
CA PHE A 151 18.09 22.75 -3.72
C PHE A 151 17.07 21.64 -4.04
N PHE A 152 15.79 21.85 -3.73
CA PHE A 152 14.74 20.88 -4.06
C PHE A 152 14.41 20.84 -5.56
N ALA A 153 14.54 21.95 -6.30
CA ALA A 153 14.41 21.92 -7.75
C ALA A 153 15.44 20.97 -8.39
N THR A 154 16.67 21.02 -7.86
CA THR A 154 17.78 20.16 -8.23
C THR A 154 17.50 18.70 -7.89
N PHE A 155 17.02 18.43 -6.67
CA PHE A 155 16.58 17.11 -6.23
C PHE A 155 15.54 16.48 -7.16
N GLN A 156 14.44 17.20 -7.40
CA GLN A 156 13.30 16.70 -8.15
C GLN A 156 13.66 16.44 -9.63
N SER A 157 14.68 17.14 -10.16
CA SER A 157 15.18 16.89 -11.51
C SER A 157 15.79 15.50 -11.68
N GLY A 158 16.21 14.84 -10.59
CA GLY A 158 16.68 13.46 -10.63
C GLY A 158 15.62 12.46 -11.13
N GLN A 159 14.32 12.77 -10.94
CA GLN A 159 13.23 11.98 -11.53
C GLN A 159 13.18 12.07 -13.05
N ILE A 160 13.69 13.16 -13.63
CA ILE A 160 13.74 13.35 -15.09
C ILE A 160 14.85 12.47 -15.66
N TRP A 161 16.07 12.68 -15.17
CA TRP A 161 17.26 12.02 -15.72
C TRP A 161 17.27 10.52 -15.44
N GLY A 162 16.88 10.09 -14.24
CA GLY A 162 16.89 8.69 -13.84
C GLY A 162 15.94 7.85 -14.68
N ASN A 163 14.70 8.32 -14.84
CA ASN A 163 13.69 7.63 -15.64
C ASN A 163 14.01 7.69 -17.14
N LEU A 164 14.63 8.76 -17.63
CA LEU A 164 15.08 8.87 -19.02
C LEU A 164 16.18 7.85 -19.34
N ILE A 165 17.20 7.72 -18.47
CA ILE A 165 18.27 6.72 -18.62
C ILE A 165 17.68 5.31 -18.64
N SER A 166 16.83 4.98 -17.66
CA SER A 166 16.15 3.68 -17.60
C SER A 166 15.36 3.39 -18.87
N TYR A 167 14.59 4.37 -19.37
CA TYR A 167 13.81 4.22 -20.60
C TYR A 167 14.71 3.96 -21.83
N MET A 168 15.77 4.75 -22.01
CA MET A 168 16.67 4.58 -23.16
C MET A 168 17.37 3.22 -23.17
N VAL A 169 17.78 2.72 -22.01
CA VAL A 169 18.48 1.43 -21.88
C VAL A 169 17.52 0.25 -22.06
N LEU A 170 16.30 0.34 -21.52
CA LEU A 170 15.32 -0.77 -21.53
C LEU A 170 14.48 -0.85 -22.81
N ARG A 171 14.41 0.22 -23.61
CA ARG A 171 13.61 0.25 -24.85
C ARG A 171 14.00 -0.85 -25.84
N ASN A 172 15.29 -1.18 -25.93
CA ASN A 172 15.80 -2.19 -26.87
C ASN A 172 15.76 -3.63 -26.33
N SER A 173 15.67 -3.83 -25.00
CA SER A 173 15.55 -5.17 -24.39
C SER A 173 14.10 -5.64 -24.30
N SER A 174 13.14 -4.76 -24.60
CA SER A 174 11.72 -5.08 -24.59
C SER A 174 11.38 -5.85 -25.87
N SER A 175 11.60 -7.17 -25.89
CA SER A 175 10.90 -8.03 -26.84
C SER A 175 9.40 -7.73 -26.70
N THR A 176 8.79 -7.29 -27.80
CA THR A 176 7.39 -6.88 -27.91
C THR A 176 6.49 -7.76 -27.05
N VAL A 177 6.07 -7.25 -25.89
CA VAL A 177 4.98 -7.84 -25.13
C VAL A 177 3.74 -7.62 -25.98
N ALA A 178 3.32 -8.66 -26.69
CA ALA A 178 2.05 -8.67 -27.38
C ALA A 178 0.99 -8.21 -26.39
N MET A 179 0.31 -7.11 -26.72
CA MET A 179 -0.90 -6.73 -26.00
C MET A 179 -1.85 -7.91 -26.12
N ALA A 180 -2.02 -8.66 -25.03
CA ALA A 180 -3.01 -9.71 -24.96
C ALA A 180 -4.37 -9.04 -25.20
N ASN A 181 -4.91 -9.24 -26.40
CA ASN A 181 -6.33 -9.03 -26.71
C ASN A 181 -7.11 -10.00 -25.83
N HIS A 182 -7.44 -9.61 -24.60
CA HIS A 182 -8.40 -10.37 -23.80
C HIS A 182 -9.37 -9.45 -23.04
N SER A 183 -10.63 -9.65 -23.42
CA SER A 183 -11.90 -9.23 -22.88
C SER A 183 -12.14 -9.71 -21.44
N SER A 184 -11.26 -9.32 -20.52
CA SER A 184 -11.48 -9.45 -19.09
C SER A 184 -11.28 -8.08 -18.46
N GLU A 185 -12.38 -7.45 -17.99
CA GLU A 185 -12.39 -6.12 -17.37
C GLU A 185 -11.33 -6.01 -16.26
N LEU A 186 -10.17 -5.47 -16.61
CA LEU A 186 -9.13 -5.11 -15.67
C LEU A 186 -9.60 -3.86 -14.92
N GLN A 187 -9.94 -4.00 -13.64
CA GLN A 187 -10.28 -2.87 -12.78
C GLN A 187 -8.98 -2.21 -12.31
N CYS A 188 -8.58 -1.14 -12.98
CA CYS A 188 -7.48 -0.25 -12.60
C CYS A 188 -7.99 0.94 -11.77
N GLY A 189 -7.09 1.67 -11.11
CA GLY A 189 -7.41 2.89 -10.36
C GLY A 189 -7.82 2.64 -8.91
N ALA A 190 -8.84 3.35 -8.41
CA ALA A 190 -9.28 3.22 -7.01
C ALA A 190 -9.79 1.82 -6.63
N GLN A 191 -10.26 1.05 -7.62
CA GLN A 191 -10.70 -0.34 -7.46
C GLN A 191 -9.62 -1.34 -7.87
N PHE A 192 -8.36 -0.92 -7.95
CA PHE A 192 -7.26 -1.78 -8.38
C PHE A 192 -7.15 -3.02 -7.49
N ALA A 193 -7.46 -4.16 -8.10
CA ALA A 193 -7.21 -5.48 -7.55
C ALA A 193 -6.16 -6.19 -8.42
N GLU A 194 -4.89 -6.12 -8.00
CA GLU A 194 -3.70 -6.60 -8.73
C GLU A 194 -3.82 -8.06 -9.23
N TYR A 195 -4.66 -8.87 -8.60
CA TYR A 195 -4.80 -10.30 -8.91
C TYR A 195 -5.47 -10.63 -10.26
N LYS A 196 -6.20 -9.71 -10.92
CA LYS A 196 -6.74 -10.02 -12.28
C LYS A 196 -5.65 -10.18 -13.35
N GLN A 197 -4.38 -9.86 -13.09
CA GLN A 197 -3.29 -9.96 -14.08
C GLN A 197 -2.48 -11.27 -14.09
N LYS A 198 -2.85 -12.30 -13.32
CA LYS A 198 -2.08 -13.56 -13.25
C LYS A 198 -2.16 -14.45 -14.51
N GLY A 199 -2.62 -13.91 -15.64
CA GLY A 199 -2.49 -14.49 -16.98
C GLY A 199 -1.51 -13.74 -17.89
N MET A 200 -0.92 -12.65 -17.42
CA MET A 200 0.06 -11.87 -18.18
C MET A 200 1.44 -12.15 -17.60
N ASN A 201 2.23 -12.97 -18.31
CA ASN A 201 3.68 -13.10 -18.10
C ASN A 201 4.33 -11.74 -18.40
N ARG A 202 4.26 -10.82 -17.43
CA ARG A 202 4.90 -9.49 -17.47
C ARG A 202 6.22 -9.48 -16.70
N SER A 203 6.89 -10.62 -16.54
CA SER A 203 8.30 -10.63 -16.20
C SER A 203 9.05 -10.09 -17.42
N ILE A 204 9.40 -8.81 -17.40
CA ILE A 204 10.43 -8.30 -18.30
C ILE A 204 11.69 -9.02 -17.83
N VAL A 205 12.03 -10.12 -18.49
CA VAL A 205 13.32 -10.79 -18.30
C VAL A 205 14.35 -9.84 -18.88
N VAL A 206 14.85 -8.93 -18.05
CA VAL A 206 15.92 -8.01 -18.44
C VAL A 206 17.14 -8.87 -18.67
N ASN A 207 17.60 -8.92 -19.92
CA ASN A 207 18.82 -9.62 -20.28
C ASN A 207 19.97 -9.11 -19.40
N SER A 208 20.80 -10.01 -18.85
CA SER A 208 21.86 -9.66 -17.90
C SER A 208 22.77 -8.54 -18.42
N SER A 209 23.05 -8.52 -19.73
CA SER A 209 23.82 -7.47 -20.40
C SER A 209 23.20 -6.07 -20.25
N THR A 210 21.88 -5.94 -20.37
CA THR A 210 21.17 -4.67 -20.21
C THR A 210 21.18 -4.20 -18.76
N ALA A 211 21.02 -5.14 -17.81
CA ALA A 211 21.11 -4.83 -16.38
C ALA A 211 22.51 -4.31 -16.01
N TYR A 212 23.59 -4.94 -16.51
CA TYR A 212 24.96 -4.47 -16.26
C TYR A 212 25.20 -3.05 -16.79
N ILE A 213 24.70 -2.73 -17.99
CA ILE A 213 24.83 -1.38 -18.55
C ILE A 213 24.08 -0.37 -17.68
N LEU A 214 22.83 -0.67 -17.33
CA LEU A 214 21.98 0.24 -16.55
C LEU A 214 22.56 0.54 -15.17
N TYR A 215 22.84 -0.50 -14.38
CA TYR A 215 23.38 -0.34 -13.04
C TYR A 215 24.84 0.16 -13.06
N GLY A 216 25.61 -0.18 -14.10
CA GLY A 216 26.96 0.34 -14.30
C GLY A 216 26.98 1.87 -14.48
N VAL A 217 26.10 2.42 -15.31
CA VAL A 217 25.93 3.88 -15.46
C VAL A 217 25.57 4.53 -14.13
N PHE A 218 24.61 3.94 -13.40
CA PHE A 218 24.16 4.45 -12.10
C PHE A 218 25.22 4.41 -11.01
N MET A 219 26.06 3.38 -10.96
CA MET A 219 27.21 3.35 -10.07
C MET A 219 28.25 4.41 -10.45
N GLY A 220 28.52 4.60 -11.75
CA GLY A 220 29.43 5.64 -12.25
C GLY A 220 29.03 7.04 -11.80
N LEU A 221 27.73 7.36 -11.85
CA LEU A 221 27.21 8.65 -11.37
C LEU A 221 27.42 8.84 -9.85
N ILE A 222 27.21 7.78 -9.06
CA ILE A 222 27.44 7.84 -7.60
C ILE A 222 28.93 8.03 -7.30
N VAL A 223 29.82 7.28 -7.97
CA VAL A 223 31.27 7.41 -7.78
C VAL A 223 31.75 8.82 -8.14
N LEU A 224 31.28 9.38 -9.26
CA LEU A 224 31.58 10.76 -9.63
C LEU A 224 31.13 11.75 -8.55
N SER A 225 29.95 11.55 -7.97
CA SER A 225 29.45 12.38 -6.87
C SER A 225 30.34 12.31 -5.62
N ILE A 226 30.79 11.10 -5.24
CA ILE A 226 31.70 10.90 -4.11
C ILE A 226 33.01 11.67 -4.32
N ILE A 227 33.61 11.55 -5.52
CA ILE A 227 34.85 12.23 -5.88
C ILE A 227 34.69 13.75 -5.79
N LEU A 228 33.61 14.30 -6.34
CA LEU A 228 33.33 15.74 -6.31
C LEU A 228 33.20 16.27 -4.88
N ILE A 229 32.53 15.54 -3.97
CA ILE A 229 32.41 15.96 -2.57
C ILE A 229 33.76 15.91 -1.86
N ILE A 230 34.53 14.82 -2.04
CA ILE A 230 35.82 14.66 -1.37
C ILE A 230 36.77 15.78 -1.78
N LEU A 231 36.84 16.11 -3.06
CA LEU A 231 37.78 17.09 -3.59
C LEU A 231 37.33 18.53 -3.39
N MET A 232 36.04 18.83 -3.61
CA MET A 232 35.59 20.21 -3.79
C MET A 232 34.72 20.75 -2.65
N LEU A 233 34.09 19.89 -1.84
CA LEU A 233 33.25 20.37 -0.74
C LEU A 233 34.10 20.67 0.49
N ASP A 234 33.92 21.85 1.08
CA ASP A 234 34.57 22.20 2.34
C ASP A 234 34.00 21.39 3.52
N GLN A 235 34.87 21.03 4.46
CA GLN A 235 34.43 20.44 5.72
C GLN A 235 33.93 21.54 6.64
N LYS A 236 32.62 21.55 6.94
CA LYS A 236 32.07 22.31 8.06
C LYS A 236 31.90 21.42 9.29
N ARG A 237 32.40 21.87 10.43
CA ARG A 237 32.16 21.29 11.76
C ARG A 237 31.74 22.42 12.69
N LYS A 238 30.61 22.25 13.38
CA LYS A 238 30.21 23.18 14.46
C LYS A 238 31.06 23.01 15.72
N TRP A 239 31.64 21.82 15.93
CA TRP A 239 32.35 21.46 17.15
C TRP A 239 33.86 21.42 16.89
N LYS A 240 34.64 22.10 17.74
CA LYS A 240 36.11 21.97 17.77
C LYS A 240 36.48 20.53 18.18
N ARG A 241 37.65 20.06 17.75
CA ARG A 241 38.13 18.68 17.92
C ARG A 241 38.21 18.31 19.41
N ALA A 242 37.12 17.75 19.94
CA ALA A 242 37.01 17.28 21.31
C ALA A 242 37.85 16.00 21.52
N THR A 243 38.41 15.83 22.70
CA THR A 243 39.17 14.64 23.10
C THR A 243 38.27 13.39 23.08
N VAL A 244 38.81 12.19 22.85
CA VAL A 244 38.01 10.94 22.75
C VAL A 244 37.08 10.71 23.95
N LYS A 245 37.48 11.15 25.15
CA LYS A 245 36.64 11.10 26.37
C LYS A 245 35.44 12.04 26.32
N ASP A 246 35.64 13.27 25.85
CA ASP A 246 34.57 14.25 25.66
C ASP A 246 33.58 13.74 24.60
N LEU A 247 34.11 13.12 23.54
CA LEU A 247 33.35 12.51 22.45
C LEU A 247 32.38 11.40 22.93
N LEU A 248 32.79 10.57 23.88
CA LEU A 248 31.98 9.47 24.41
C LEU A 248 30.86 9.97 25.34
N ILE A 249 31.13 10.96 26.19
CA ILE A 249 30.14 11.56 27.10
C ILE A 249 29.10 12.34 26.28
N ASP A 250 29.55 13.12 25.30
CA ASP A 250 28.67 13.86 24.40
C ASP A 250 27.85 12.95 23.48
N SER A 251 28.41 11.84 22.98
CA SER A 251 27.67 10.94 22.09
C SER A 251 26.36 10.41 22.70
N ARG A 252 26.33 10.15 24.02
CA ARG A 252 25.10 9.74 24.73
C ARG A 252 24.07 10.87 24.73
N HIS A 253 24.53 12.10 24.89
CA HIS A 253 23.67 13.28 24.79
C HIS A 253 23.09 13.41 23.37
N PHE A 254 23.90 13.16 22.33
CA PHE A 254 23.50 13.25 20.92
C PHE A 254 22.56 12.12 20.46
N ILE A 255 22.66 10.92 21.02
CA ILE A 255 21.71 9.82 20.76
C ILE A 255 20.29 10.22 21.18
N ILE A 256 20.14 10.99 22.27
CA ILE A 256 18.83 11.42 22.79
C ILE A 256 18.43 12.80 22.23
N SER A 257 19.28 13.48 21.46
CA SER A 257 19.00 14.82 20.94
C SER A 257 17.72 14.87 20.11
N THR A 258 17.44 13.84 19.29
CA THR A 258 16.19 13.75 18.53
C THR A 258 14.98 13.77 19.46
N PHE A 259 15.01 12.97 20.53
CA PHE A 259 13.95 12.91 21.54
C PHE A 259 13.83 14.17 22.39
N LYS A 260 14.97 14.79 22.75
CA LYS A 260 14.97 16.07 23.47
C LYS A 260 14.31 17.16 22.64
N GLN A 261 14.57 17.20 21.33
CA GLN A 261 13.96 18.18 20.44
C GLN A 261 12.44 18.02 20.36
N MET A 262 11.91 16.80 20.48
CA MET A 262 10.47 16.55 20.52
C MET A 262 9.76 17.12 21.77
N LYS A 263 10.50 17.63 22.76
CA LYS A 263 9.89 18.36 23.90
C LYS A 263 9.47 19.78 23.55
N TYR A 264 10.02 20.38 22.49
CA TYR A 264 9.65 21.72 22.08
C TYR A 264 8.28 21.72 21.42
N LEU A 265 7.36 22.54 21.92
CA LEU A 265 6.00 22.65 21.38
C LEU A 265 5.98 22.96 19.88
N LYS A 266 6.90 23.81 19.40
CA LYS A 266 7.06 24.11 17.98
C LYS A 266 7.35 22.87 17.13
N GLN A 267 8.15 21.93 17.65
CA GLN A 267 8.48 20.67 16.96
C GLN A 267 7.25 19.75 16.92
N LEU A 268 6.53 19.63 18.03
CA LEU A 268 5.31 18.81 18.13
C LEU A 268 4.20 19.29 17.19
N LEU A 269 4.05 20.61 17.02
CA LEU A 269 3.03 21.18 16.14
C LEU A 269 3.31 20.94 14.65
N ILE A 270 4.58 20.78 14.25
CA ILE A 270 4.97 20.61 12.84
C ILE A 270 5.10 19.13 12.46
N LEU A 271 5.34 18.23 13.42
CA LEU A 271 5.53 16.80 13.16
C LEU A 271 4.37 16.13 12.39
N PRO A 272 3.08 16.44 12.63
CA PRO A 272 1.97 15.90 11.82
C PRO A 272 2.05 16.28 10.35
N LEU A 273 2.58 17.47 10.03
CA LEU A 273 2.77 17.92 8.66
C LEU A 273 3.85 17.07 7.95
N ALA A 274 4.97 16.83 8.64
CA ALA A 274 6.04 15.96 8.13
C ALA A 274 5.51 14.53 7.89
N PHE A 275 4.75 13.99 8.84
CA PHE A 275 4.10 12.68 8.67
C PHE A 275 3.19 12.66 7.44
N TRP A 276 2.33 13.67 7.27
CA TRP A 276 1.43 13.77 6.13
C TRP A 276 2.18 13.81 4.78
N ILE A 277 3.23 14.63 4.67
CA ILE A 277 4.06 14.70 3.46
C ILE A 277 4.70 13.34 3.16
N GLY A 278 5.16 12.63 4.20
CA GLY A 278 5.61 11.24 4.08
C GLY A 278 4.56 10.31 3.47
N THR A 279 3.33 10.36 3.96
CA THR A 279 2.23 9.53 3.42
C THR A 279 1.86 9.89 1.99
N PHE A 280 1.91 11.20 1.64
CA PHE A 280 1.71 11.69 0.28
C PHE A 280 2.78 11.14 -0.69
N LEU A 281 4.07 11.22 -0.32
CA LEU A 281 5.14 10.66 -1.14
C LEU A 281 5.00 9.13 -1.28
N GLY A 282 4.59 8.44 -0.21
CA GLY A 282 4.28 7.01 -0.25
C GLY A 282 3.18 6.69 -1.26
N PHE A 283 2.12 7.50 -1.29
CA PHE A 283 1.02 7.34 -2.25
C PHE A 283 1.51 7.56 -3.69
N VAL A 284 2.21 8.66 -3.95
CA VAL A 284 2.69 9.00 -5.30
C VAL A 284 3.63 7.93 -5.84
N PHE A 285 4.63 7.51 -5.06
CA PHE A 285 5.66 6.61 -5.56
C PHE A 285 5.29 5.12 -5.50
N ALA A 286 4.34 4.71 -4.67
CA ALA A 286 3.93 3.31 -4.57
C ALA A 286 2.55 3.03 -5.21
N ILE A 287 1.51 3.79 -4.83
CA ILE A 287 0.12 3.48 -5.20
C ILE A 287 -0.22 4.05 -6.57
N PHE A 288 0.09 5.32 -6.80
CA PHE A 288 -0.20 5.96 -8.08
C PHE A 288 0.55 5.29 -9.25
N THR A 289 1.83 4.96 -9.04
CA THR A 289 2.66 4.24 -10.03
C THR A 289 2.15 2.83 -10.33
N SER A 290 1.75 2.05 -9.32
CA SER A 290 1.27 0.66 -9.52
C SER A 290 -0.19 0.61 -9.99
N SER A 291 -1.10 1.21 -9.23
CA SER A 291 -2.55 1.01 -9.35
C SER A 291 -3.18 1.81 -10.48
N PHE A 292 -2.60 2.96 -10.82
CA PHE A 292 -3.10 3.83 -11.89
C PHE A 292 -2.24 3.72 -13.13
N ILE A 293 -0.92 3.95 -13.04
CA ILE A 293 -0.06 4.00 -14.22
C ILE A 293 0.22 2.59 -14.77
N THR A 294 0.82 1.72 -13.96
CA THR A 294 1.26 0.39 -14.40
C THR A 294 0.08 -0.49 -14.81
N CYS A 295 -1.03 -0.42 -14.08
CA CYS A 295 -2.25 -1.15 -14.44
C CYS A 295 -2.79 -0.72 -15.82
N THR A 296 -2.86 0.59 -16.08
CA THR A 296 -3.53 1.13 -17.27
C THR A 296 -2.66 1.08 -18.52
N LEU A 297 -1.39 1.49 -18.42
CA LEU A 297 -0.49 1.68 -19.56
C LEU A 297 0.68 0.70 -19.58
N GLY A 298 0.97 0.05 -18.45
CA GLY A 298 2.14 -0.82 -18.28
C GLY A 298 3.37 -0.08 -17.73
N LEU A 299 4.37 -0.87 -17.35
CA LEU A 299 5.57 -0.40 -16.65
C LEU A 299 6.37 0.70 -17.37
N PRO A 300 6.62 0.64 -18.70
CA PRO A 300 7.45 1.65 -19.37
C PRO A 300 6.89 3.07 -19.26
N PHE A 301 5.58 3.20 -19.10
CA PHE A 301 4.90 4.49 -18.98
C PHE A 301 5.00 5.12 -17.59
N VAL A 302 5.40 4.35 -16.56
CA VAL A 302 5.69 4.89 -15.21
C VAL A 302 6.78 5.95 -15.31
N GLY A 303 7.88 5.64 -15.99
CA GLY A 303 8.97 6.59 -16.18
C GLY A 303 8.52 7.87 -16.91
N LEU A 304 7.74 7.72 -17.99
CA LEU A 304 7.25 8.85 -18.78
C LEU A 304 6.33 9.79 -17.98
N ILE A 305 5.41 9.24 -17.20
CA ILE A 305 4.49 10.04 -16.39
C ILE A 305 5.21 10.67 -15.19
N MET A 306 6.16 9.96 -14.57
CA MET A 306 6.95 10.50 -13.46
C MET A 306 7.96 11.58 -13.89
N ILE A 307 8.36 11.61 -15.17
CA ILE A 307 9.10 12.75 -15.73
C ILE A 307 8.26 14.03 -15.65
N THR A 308 6.94 13.97 -15.93
CA THR A 308 6.05 15.13 -15.80
C THR A 308 5.96 15.63 -14.36
N TYR A 309 5.84 14.70 -13.40
CA TYR A 309 5.93 15.03 -11.97
C TYR A 309 7.27 15.73 -11.65
N GLY A 310 8.39 15.21 -12.14
CA GLY A 310 9.71 15.80 -11.93
C GLY A 310 9.87 17.20 -12.53
N ILE A 311 9.37 17.43 -13.76
CA ILE A 311 9.44 18.73 -14.44
C ILE A 311 8.63 19.77 -13.67
N THR A 312 7.37 19.48 -13.35
CA THR A 312 6.53 20.44 -12.63
C THR A 312 7.08 20.69 -11.24
N ALA A 313 7.58 19.65 -10.56
CA ALA A 313 8.18 19.79 -9.24
C ALA A 313 9.44 20.68 -9.29
N SER A 314 10.35 20.45 -10.23
CA SER A 314 11.57 21.26 -10.38
C SER A 314 11.29 22.73 -10.65
N ILE A 315 10.38 23.04 -11.59
CA ILE A 315 10.05 24.42 -11.96
C ILE A 315 9.41 25.15 -10.77
N PHE A 316 8.38 24.54 -10.16
CA PHE A 316 7.64 25.20 -9.08
C PHE A 316 8.45 25.33 -7.80
N SER A 317 9.43 24.45 -7.51
CA SER A 317 10.31 24.61 -6.35
C SER A 317 11.13 25.90 -6.42
N VAL A 318 11.61 26.28 -7.62
CA VAL A 318 12.31 27.56 -7.82
C VAL A 318 11.35 28.73 -7.63
N VAL A 319 10.14 28.64 -8.20
CA VAL A 319 9.11 29.69 -8.09
C VAL A 319 8.76 29.94 -6.62
N VAL A 320 8.47 28.89 -5.86
CA VAL A 320 8.13 28.96 -4.43
C VAL A 320 9.29 29.52 -3.61
N GLY A 321 10.53 29.11 -3.90
CA GLY A 321 11.72 29.67 -3.25
C GLY A 321 11.85 31.18 -3.46
N CYS A 322 11.54 31.67 -4.67
CA CYS A 322 11.54 33.11 -4.99
C CYS A 322 10.37 33.88 -4.34
N LEU A 323 9.19 33.25 -4.24
CA LEU A 323 8.01 33.83 -3.58
C LEU A 323 8.16 33.91 -2.06
N GLY A 324 9.17 33.26 -1.49
CA GLY A 324 9.48 33.26 -0.07
C GLY A 324 9.70 34.63 0.58
N LYS A 325 9.84 35.70 -0.22
CA LYS A 325 9.94 37.10 0.25
C LYS A 325 8.59 37.75 0.59
N TYR A 326 7.47 37.20 0.11
CA TYR A 326 6.14 37.83 0.21
C TYR A 326 5.26 37.31 1.36
N ASN A 327 5.80 36.59 2.34
CA ASN A 327 5.05 35.98 3.45
C ASN A 327 3.82 35.13 3.03
N LEU A 328 3.86 34.51 1.84
CA LEU A 328 2.75 33.71 1.28
C LEU A 328 2.69 32.25 1.73
N ARG A 329 3.31 31.89 2.86
CA ARG A 329 3.49 30.48 3.27
C ARG A 329 2.16 29.73 3.41
N VAL A 330 1.24 30.27 4.21
CA VAL A 330 -0.06 29.63 4.47
C VAL A 330 -0.91 29.54 3.17
N PRO A 331 -1.06 30.62 2.38
CA PRO A 331 -1.73 30.52 1.07
C PRO A 331 -1.13 29.45 0.14
N CYS A 332 0.20 29.35 0.05
CA CYS A 332 0.84 28.33 -0.76
C CYS A 332 0.52 26.90 -0.28
N TYR A 333 0.56 26.65 1.04
CA TYR A 333 0.20 25.34 1.60
C TYR A 333 -1.26 24.96 1.31
N ILE A 334 -2.18 25.92 1.45
CA ILE A 334 -3.60 25.70 1.14
C ILE A 334 -3.79 25.40 -0.34
N PHE A 335 -3.14 26.15 -1.22
CA PHE A 335 -3.18 25.91 -2.67
C PHE A 335 -2.67 24.51 -3.04
N ALA A 336 -1.54 24.07 -2.47
CA ALA A 336 -1.01 22.73 -2.68
C ALA A 336 -1.97 21.65 -2.18
N ALA A 337 -2.60 21.86 -1.02
CA ALA A 337 -3.61 20.93 -0.49
C ALA A 337 -4.83 20.82 -1.42
N ILE A 338 -5.34 21.94 -1.93
CA ILE A 338 -6.46 21.95 -2.88
C ILE A 338 -6.11 21.14 -4.14
N LEU A 339 -4.93 21.37 -4.73
CA LEU A 339 -4.47 20.61 -5.91
C LEU A 339 -4.39 19.10 -5.62
N CYS A 340 -3.85 18.74 -4.45
CA CYS A 340 -3.71 17.34 -4.05
C CYS A 340 -5.08 16.67 -3.84
N TYR A 341 -5.98 17.28 -3.08
CA TYR A 341 -7.31 16.72 -2.82
C TYR A 341 -8.18 16.68 -4.09
N ALA A 342 -8.05 17.67 -4.98
CA ALA A 342 -8.69 17.63 -6.29
C ALA A 342 -8.17 16.43 -7.11
N SER A 343 -6.86 16.19 -7.11
CA SER A 343 -6.26 15.03 -7.79
C SER A 343 -6.78 13.71 -7.21
N TYR A 344 -6.89 13.61 -5.88
CA TYR A 344 -7.45 12.42 -5.22
C TYR A 344 -8.92 12.21 -5.54
N LEU A 345 -9.73 13.28 -5.55
CA LEU A 345 -11.14 13.20 -5.92
C LEU A 345 -11.30 12.70 -7.36
N VAL A 346 -10.50 13.22 -8.29
CA VAL A 346 -10.48 12.71 -9.67
C VAL A 346 -10.11 11.22 -9.67
N MET A 347 -9.04 10.83 -8.98
CA MET A 347 -8.61 9.42 -8.91
C MET A 347 -9.64 8.48 -8.27
N LEU A 348 -10.49 8.97 -7.37
CA LEU A 348 -11.56 8.20 -6.74
C LEU A 348 -12.79 8.02 -7.65
N LEU A 349 -13.13 9.06 -8.42
CA LEU A 349 -14.33 9.08 -9.27
C LEU A 349 -14.07 8.59 -10.69
N TRP A 350 -12.83 8.69 -11.17
CA TRP A 350 -12.44 8.36 -12.53
C TRP A 350 -11.83 6.96 -12.63
N LYS A 351 -12.36 6.14 -13.55
CA LYS A 351 -11.79 4.84 -13.89
C LYS A 351 -10.74 5.01 -15.00
N PRO A 352 -9.46 4.68 -14.73
CA PRO A 352 -8.41 4.91 -15.70
C PRO A 352 -8.52 3.91 -16.87
N VAL A 353 -8.47 4.44 -18.08
CA VAL A 353 -8.53 3.68 -19.35
C VAL A 353 -7.40 4.13 -20.28
N PRO A 354 -6.83 3.25 -21.12
CA PRO A 354 -5.72 3.59 -22.00
C PRO A 354 -5.99 4.75 -22.97
N SER A 355 -7.25 4.91 -23.43
CA SER A 355 -7.65 6.01 -24.33
C SER A 355 -7.57 7.39 -23.69
N GLN A 356 -7.56 7.47 -22.35
CA GLN A 356 -7.51 8.71 -21.58
C GLN A 356 -6.19 8.84 -20.82
N ALA A 357 -5.09 8.30 -21.37
CA ALA A 357 -3.76 8.35 -20.76
C ALA A 357 -3.31 9.77 -20.35
N TYR A 358 -3.74 10.81 -21.08
CA TYR A 358 -3.40 12.20 -20.79
C TYR A 358 -3.83 12.67 -19.39
N VAL A 359 -4.88 12.07 -18.82
CA VAL A 359 -5.35 12.39 -17.45
C VAL A 359 -4.27 12.03 -16.42
N LEU A 360 -3.53 10.94 -16.63
CA LEU A 360 -2.43 10.54 -15.73
C LEU A 360 -1.27 11.54 -15.76
N PHE A 361 -0.97 12.14 -16.92
CA PHE A 361 0.03 13.20 -17.04
C PHE A 361 -0.39 14.47 -16.30
N ILE A 362 -1.67 14.87 -16.42
CA ILE A 362 -2.21 16.03 -15.70
C ILE A 362 -2.13 15.80 -14.19
N LEU A 363 -2.57 14.63 -13.72
CA LEU A 363 -2.52 14.26 -12.30
C LEU A 363 -1.09 14.24 -11.77
N ALA A 364 -0.14 13.65 -12.49
CA ALA A 364 1.28 13.67 -12.13
C ALA A 364 1.82 15.10 -12.06
N GLY A 365 1.45 15.97 -13.01
CA GLY A 365 1.81 17.38 -13.01
C GLY A 365 1.30 18.12 -11.78
N MET A 366 0.01 17.95 -11.42
CA MET A 366 -0.61 18.56 -10.24
C MET A 366 0.03 18.08 -8.93
N LEU A 367 0.29 16.77 -8.82
CA LEU A 367 0.98 16.19 -7.66
C LEU A 367 2.43 16.70 -7.56
N GLY A 368 3.11 16.90 -8.68
CA GLY A 368 4.45 17.50 -8.71
C GLY A 368 4.46 18.95 -8.21
N ILE A 369 3.46 19.75 -8.60
CA ILE A 369 3.29 21.12 -8.08
C ILE A 369 3.07 21.11 -6.56
N ALA A 370 2.22 20.22 -6.06
CA ALA A 370 1.97 20.11 -4.62
C ALA A 370 3.24 19.76 -3.84
N SER A 371 4.03 18.78 -4.31
CA SER A 371 5.33 18.42 -3.71
C SER A 371 6.30 19.59 -3.70
N ALA A 372 6.39 20.32 -4.82
CA ALA A 372 7.28 21.47 -4.96
C ALA A 372 6.96 22.65 -4.05
N ILE A 373 5.75 22.70 -3.51
CA ILE A 373 5.36 23.68 -2.51
C ILE A 373 5.70 23.17 -1.11
N TRP A 374 5.31 21.93 -0.78
CA TRP A 374 5.47 21.40 0.56
C TRP A 374 6.92 21.15 0.96
N ASP A 375 7.71 20.46 0.14
CA ASP A 375 9.06 20.03 0.52
C ASP A 375 10.00 21.22 0.80
N PRO A 376 10.10 22.24 -0.08
CA PRO A 376 11.05 23.33 0.14
C PRO A 376 10.61 24.27 1.26
N ILE A 377 9.31 24.53 1.42
CA ILE A 377 8.82 25.42 2.48
C ILE A 377 8.97 24.74 3.84
N GLU A 378 8.70 23.44 3.94
CA GLU A 378 8.87 22.71 5.19
C GLU A 378 10.34 22.72 5.63
N ALA A 379 11.26 22.34 4.74
CA ALA A 379 12.69 22.36 5.04
C ALA A 379 13.19 23.76 5.43
N ALA A 380 12.76 24.80 4.69
CA ALA A 380 13.09 26.18 5.02
C ALA A 380 12.50 26.63 6.37
N LEU A 381 11.30 26.16 6.72
CA LEU A 381 10.66 26.47 8.00
C LEU A 381 11.49 25.91 9.17
N TYR A 382 12.02 24.69 9.04
CA TYR A 382 12.91 24.09 10.03
C TYR A 382 14.20 24.90 10.21
N GLY A 383 14.84 25.30 9.11
CA GLY A 383 16.04 26.15 9.15
C GLY A 383 15.81 27.54 9.76
N ILE A 384 14.58 28.04 9.75
CA ILE A 384 14.20 29.34 10.32
C ILE A 384 13.80 29.23 11.80
N LEU A 385 13.11 28.16 12.18
CA LEU A 385 12.58 28.00 13.55
C LEU A 385 13.61 27.47 14.55
N PHE A 386 14.58 26.67 14.09
CA PHE A 386 15.49 25.92 14.95
C PHE A 386 16.96 26.26 14.68
N VAL A 387 17.26 27.55 14.57
CA VAL A 387 18.64 28.05 14.43
C VAL A 387 19.48 27.60 15.62
N GLY A 388 20.63 26.98 15.37
CA GLY A 388 21.54 26.41 16.37
C GLY A 388 21.23 24.96 16.80
N GLN A 389 20.05 24.42 16.47
CA GLN A 389 19.64 23.03 16.75
C GLN A 389 19.20 22.30 15.47
N GLU A 390 19.73 22.72 14.32
CA GLU A 390 19.27 22.29 12.99
C GLU A 390 19.35 20.77 12.80
N GLU A 391 20.40 20.11 13.33
CA GLU A 391 20.63 18.68 13.14
C GLU A 391 19.49 17.86 13.76
N ALA A 392 19.16 18.13 15.03
CA ALA A 392 18.09 17.43 15.73
C ALA A 392 16.71 17.77 15.15
N ALA A 393 16.52 19.01 14.69
CA ALA A 393 15.28 19.45 14.06
C ALA A 393 15.08 18.76 12.70
N TYR A 394 16.06 18.79 11.81
CA TYR A 394 15.99 18.08 10.52
C TYR A 394 15.92 16.56 10.70
N SER A 395 16.58 15.98 11.71
CA SER A 395 16.42 14.55 12.01
C SER A 395 14.98 14.20 12.36
N ASN A 396 14.25 15.08 13.08
CA ASN A 396 12.82 14.91 13.35
C ASN A 396 11.92 15.16 12.14
N LEU A 397 12.26 16.12 11.27
CA LEU A 397 11.58 16.33 9.99
C LEU A 397 11.60 15.04 9.17
N TRP A 398 12.79 14.51 8.93
CA TRP A 398 12.97 13.31 8.14
C TRP A 398 12.41 12.06 8.83
N LEU A 399 12.45 12.00 10.17
CA LEU A 399 11.76 10.95 10.93
C LEU A 399 10.26 10.94 10.62
N GLY A 400 9.58 12.08 10.74
CA GLY A 400 8.15 12.20 10.46
C GLY A 400 7.80 11.74 9.04
N GLN A 401 8.51 12.27 8.04
CA GLN A 401 8.29 11.89 6.65
C GLN A 401 8.57 10.40 6.39
N ASN A 402 9.65 9.82 6.93
CA ASN A 402 9.94 8.40 6.71
C ASN A 402 8.97 7.47 7.45
N ILE A 403 8.42 7.87 8.61
CA ILE A 403 7.34 7.11 9.26
C ILE A 403 6.10 7.13 8.38
N GLY A 404 5.69 8.29 7.86
CA GLY A 404 4.54 8.39 6.95
C GLY A 404 4.71 7.54 5.70
N TYR A 405 5.88 7.64 5.06
CA TYR A 405 6.24 6.84 3.89
C TYR A 405 6.22 5.33 4.18
N PHE A 406 6.83 4.91 5.28
CA PHE A 406 6.86 3.52 5.73
C PHE A 406 5.46 2.98 6.03
N VAL A 407 4.63 3.74 6.74
CA VAL A 407 3.23 3.37 7.04
C VAL A 407 2.45 3.20 5.74
N THR A 408 2.62 4.10 4.76
CA THR A 408 1.92 3.96 3.47
C THR A 408 2.37 2.71 2.72
N ILE A 409 3.67 2.47 2.57
CA ILE A 409 4.17 1.28 1.88
C ILE A 409 3.80 0.00 2.61
N THR A 410 3.83 -0.02 3.95
CA THR A 410 3.53 -1.23 4.70
C THR A 410 2.03 -1.47 4.84
N THR A 411 1.26 -0.49 5.32
CA THR A 411 -0.16 -0.61 5.69
C THR A 411 -1.09 -0.69 4.47
N LEU A 412 -0.87 0.13 3.45
CA LEU A 412 -1.74 0.14 2.26
C LEU A 412 -1.41 -1.00 1.30
N ASN A 413 -0.21 -1.58 1.42
CA ASN A 413 0.14 -2.77 0.65
C ASN A 413 -0.20 -4.08 1.38
N LEU A 414 -0.58 -4.07 2.69
CA LEU A 414 -1.01 -5.25 3.49
C LEU A 414 -2.23 -5.99 2.91
N ARG A 415 -2.89 -5.39 1.91
CA ARG A 415 -3.91 -6.05 1.07
C ARG A 415 -3.33 -7.04 0.05
N TRP A 416 -2.01 -7.10 -0.14
CA TRP A 416 -1.32 -7.80 -1.25
C TRP A 416 -0.18 -8.74 -0.80
N TYR A 417 -0.12 -9.15 0.46
CA TYR A 417 1.17 -9.53 1.07
C TYR A 417 1.70 -10.92 0.83
N GLU A 418 1.07 -11.77 0.03
CA GLU A 418 1.51 -13.17 -0.11
C GLU A 418 2.01 -13.72 1.24
N ILE A 419 1.23 -13.53 2.31
CA ILE A 419 1.67 -13.86 3.67
C ILE A 419 2.22 -15.29 3.68
N ARG A 420 1.67 -16.17 2.80
CA ARG A 420 2.03 -17.58 2.60
C ARG A 420 1.95 -18.30 3.96
N GLY A 421 2.13 -19.62 4.01
CA GLY A 421 2.01 -20.34 5.29
C GLY A 421 2.91 -19.78 6.41
N ILE A 422 4.12 -19.30 6.05
CA ILE A 422 5.16 -18.87 7.00
C ILE A 422 4.87 -17.49 7.61
N GLY A 423 4.41 -16.51 6.82
CA GLY A 423 4.03 -15.21 7.36
C GLY A 423 2.81 -15.31 8.28
N THR A 424 1.94 -16.29 8.02
CA THR A 424 0.74 -16.53 8.84
C THR A 424 1.13 -17.07 10.21
N GLN A 425 2.23 -17.83 10.31
CA GLN A 425 2.80 -18.28 11.58
C GLN A 425 3.25 -17.11 12.46
N HIS A 426 3.91 -16.10 11.89
CA HIS A 426 4.33 -14.91 12.64
C HIS A 426 3.14 -14.06 13.06
N LEU A 427 2.16 -13.86 12.16
CA LEU A 427 0.92 -13.16 12.49
C LEU A 427 0.14 -13.88 13.59
N ALA A 428 0.07 -15.21 13.52
CA ALA A 428 -0.53 -16.06 14.54
C ALA A 428 0.09 -15.80 15.92
N ASN A 429 1.43 -15.75 16.02
CA ASN A 429 2.10 -15.44 17.28
C ASN A 429 1.74 -14.06 17.85
N VAL A 430 1.54 -13.05 17.00
CA VAL A 430 1.11 -11.71 17.42
C VAL A 430 -0.35 -11.71 17.88
N LEU A 431 -1.24 -12.42 17.16
CA LEU A 431 -2.66 -12.53 17.46
C LEU A 431 -2.96 -13.28 18.76
N ARG A 432 -2.08 -14.20 19.16
CA ARG A 432 -2.21 -14.95 20.43
C ARG A 432 -2.24 -14.03 21.66
N ASN A 433 -1.47 -12.94 21.63
CA ASN A 433 -1.37 -11.99 22.74
C ASN A 433 -2.20 -10.72 22.51
N ASN A 434 -2.90 -10.62 21.38
CA ASN A 434 -3.70 -9.44 21.05
C ASN A 434 -5.04 -9.47 21.78
N THR A 435 -5.30 -8.45 22.59
CA THR A 435 -6.53 -8.34 23.41
C THR A 435 -7.52 -7.30 22.90
N THR A 436 -7.24 -6.65 21.77
CA THR A 436 -8.02 -5.49 21.27
C THR A 436 -8.68 -5.71 19.92
N LEU A 437 -8.11 -6.60 19.09
CA LEU A 437 -8.56 -6.79 17.71
C LEU A 437 -9.79 -7.69 17.67
N THR A 438 -10.89 -7.14 17.14
CA THR A 438 -12.18 -7.85 17.00
C THR A 438 -12.46 -8.29 15.57
N THR A 439 -11.91 -7.60 14.58
CA THR A 439 -12.08 -7.92 13.17
C THR A 439 -10.73 -8.07 12.49
N LEU A 440 -10.56 -9.13 11.70
CA LEU A 440 -9.32 -9.43 11.00
C LEU A 440 -9.61 -9.79 9.56
N ASN A 441 -9.06 -9.01 8.64
CA ASN A 441 -9.17 -9.27 7.21
C ASN A 441 -7.80 -9.67 6.65
N LEU A 442 -7.73 -10.91 6.20
CA LEU A 442 -6.57 -11.55 5.61
C LEU A 442 -6.86 -12.07 4.20
N GLY A 443 -7.83 -11.50 3.50
CA GLY A 443 -8.09 -11.89 2.13
C GLY A 443 -6.91 -11.63 1.18
N LEU A 444 -6.85 -12.36 0.06
CA LEU A 444 -5.86 -12.20 -1.01
C LEU A 444 -4.40 -12.49 -0.60
N ASN A 445 -4.17 -13.30 0.43
CA ASN A 445 -2.84 -13.52 1.00
C ASN A 445 -2.17 -14.87 0.68
N LYS A 446 -2.80 -15.71 -0.16
CA LYS A 446 -2.30 -17.05 -0.52
C LYS A 446 -1.88 -17.87 0.71
N ILE A 447 -2.67 -17.78 1.79
CA ILE A 447 -2.40 -18.43 3.07
C ILE A 447 -2.23 -19.95 2.91
N GLY A 448 -3.04 -20.58 2.05
CA GLY A 448 -3.04 -22.02 1.83
C GLY A 448 -3.41 -22.82 3.10
N ASP A 449 -3.37 -24.13 3.02
CA ASP A 449 -3.82 -25.01 4.12
C ASP A 449 -2.93 -24.90 5.36
N VAL A 450 -1.62 -24.77 5.17
CA VAL A 450 -0.65 -24.62 6.28
C VAL A 450 -0.86 -23.31 7.03
N GLY A 451 -1.13 -22.21 6.33
CA GLY A 451 -1.42 -20.94 7.00
C GLY A 451 -2.78 -20.96 7.70
N ALA A 452 -3.77 -21.64 7.13
CA ALA A 452 -5.07 -21.86 7.75
C ALA A 452 -4.94 -22.66 9.07
N GLN A 453 -4.06 -23.66 9.10
CA GLN A 453 -3.69 -24.38 10.32
C GLN A 453 -3.13 -23.46 11.41
N HIS A 454 -2.19 -22.58 11.08
CA HIS A 454 -1.62 -21.64 12.05
C HIS A 454 -2.64 -20.63 12.58
N LEU A 455 -3.57 -20.16 11.74
CA LEU A 455 -4.68 -19.32 12.20
C LEU A 455 -5.59 -20.08 13.15
N ALA A 456 -5.94 -21.31 12.79
CA ALA A 456 -6.75 -22.19 13.62
C ALA A 456 -6.12 -22.36 15.01
N ASP A 457 -4.82 -22.66 15.10
CA ASP A 457 -4.13 -22.84 16.39
C ASP A 457 -4.26 -21.62 17.32
N VAL A 458 -4.35 -20.41 16.77
CA VAL A 458 -4.49 -19.18 17.55
C VAL A 458 -5.93 -18.87 17.91
N LEU A 459 -6.87 -19.17 17.00
CA LEU A 459 -8.31 -19.01 17.25
C LEU A 459 -8.79 -19.85 18.44
N ARG A 460 -8.09 -20.93 18.82
CA ARG A 460 -8.39 -21.70 20.05
C ARG A 460 -8.23 -20.86 21.32
N THR A 461 -7.28 -19.92 21.31
CA THR A 461 -6.90 -19.11 22.48
C THR A 461 -7.38 -17.68 22.41
N ASN A 462 -7.65 -17.16 21.21
CA ASN A 462 -8.07 -15.78 21.02
C ASN A 462 -9.53 -15.60 21.45
N THR A 463 -9.76 -14.72 22.42
CA THR A 463 -11.08 -14.46 23.01
C THR A 463 -11.69 -13.12 22.60
N LYS A 464 -11.22 -12.51 21.50
CA LYS A 464 -11.67 -11.17 21.09
C LYS A 464 -12.06 -11.08 19.63
N LEU A 465 -11.51 -11.94 18.78
CA LEU A 465 -11.80 -11.93 17.35
C LEU A 465 -13.19 -12.48 17.06
N THR A 466 -14.09 -11.61 16.63
CA THR A 466 -15.49 -11.94 16.28
C THR A 466 -15.70 -12.08 14.78
N ALA A 467 -14.86 -11.47 13.94
CA ALA A 467 -14.95 -11.60 12.49
C ALA A 467 -13.61 -11.88 11.82
N LEU A 468 -13.57 -12.93 11.00
CA LEU A 468 -12.40 -13.34 10.24
C LEU A 468 -12.72 -13.43 8.75
N ASN A 469 -11.98 -12.67 7.95
CA ASN A 469 -12.11 -12.68 6.50
C ASN A 469 -10.87 -13.30 5.84
N LEU A 470 -11.06 -14.42 5.16
CA LEU A 470 -10.04 -15.22 4.48
C LEU A 470 -10.37 -15.40 2.99
N PHE A 471 -11.07 -14.46 2.37
CA PHE A 471 -11.41 -14.58 0.95
C PHE A 471 -10.15 -14.68 0.06
N TYR A 472 -10.20 -15.47 -1.01
CA TYR A 472 -9.11 -15.59 -1.99
C TYR A 472 -7.75 -16.01 -1.39
N ASN A 473 -7.71 -17.13 -0.65
CA ASN A 473 -6.49 -17.58 0.04
C ASN A 473 -5.94 -18.94 -0.39
N GLN A 474 -6.54 -19.57 -1.40
CA GLN A 474 -6.18 -20.92 -1.86
C GLN A 474 -6.29 -21.98 -0.75
N ILE A 475 -7.19 -21.79 0.19
CA ILE A 475 -7.51 -22.77 1.23
C ILE A 475 -8.29 -23.90 0.57
N GLY A 476 -7.78 -25.12 0.64
CA GLY A 476 -8.44 -26.34 0.20
C GLY A 476 -9.17 -27.02 1.36
N ASP A 477 -9.57 -28.27 1.15
CA ASP A 477 -10.33 -29.06 2.13
C ASP A 477 -9.56 -29.27 3.44
N VAL A 478 -8.24 -29.47 3.36
CA VAL A 478 -7.38 -29.64 4.55
C VAL A 478 -7.32 -28.38 5.39
N GLY A 479 -7.17 -27.21 4.77
CA GLY A 479 -7.18 -25.94 5.50
C GLY A 479 -8.56 -25.60 6.06
N ALA A 480 -9.64 -25.97 5.36
CA ALA A 480 -11.00 -25.84 5.87
C ALA A 480 -11.20 -26.69 7.12
N HIS A 481 -10.77 -27.96 7.09
CA HIS A 481 -10.79 -28.86 8.26
C HIS A 481 -10.07 -28.26 9.47
N HIS A 482 -8.86 -27.72 9.29
CA HIS A 482 -8.15 -27.10 10.41
C HIS A 482 -8.89 -25.89 10.98
N LEU A 483 -9.44 -25.02 10.12
CA LEU A 483 -10.19 -23.85 10.57
C LEU A 483 -11.45 -24.25 11.35
N THR A 484 -12.12 -25.33 10.94
CA THR A 484 -13.40 -25.76 11.53
C THR A 484 -13.22 -26.56 12.80
N ASP A 485 -12.17 -27.39 12.92
CA ASP A 485 -11.80 -28.09 14.16
C ASP A 485 -11.70 -27.16 15.37
N VAL A 486 -11.40 -25.88 15.12
CA VAL A 486 -11.25 -24.86 16.15
C VAL A 486 -12.54 -24.10 16.45
N LEU A 487 -13.51 -24.10 15.53
CA LEU A 487 -14.82 -23.49 15.75
C LEU A 487 -15.62 -24.20 16.87
N ARG A 488 -15.24 -25.42 17.25
CA ARG A 488 -15.79 -26.11 18.44
C ARG A 488 -15.38 -25.43 19.75
N ALA A 489 -14.14 -24.95 19.82
CA ALA A 489 -13.57 -24.32 21.02
C ALA A 489 -13.80 -22.81 21.04
N ASN A 490 -13.93 -22.19 19.86
CA ASN A 490 -14.11 -20.75 19.73
C ASN A 490 -15.59 -20.38 19.84
N THR A 491 -15.97 -19.81 20.99
CA THR A 491 -17.35 -19.38 21.28
C THR A 491 -17.58 -17.88 21.03
N ILE A 492 -16.81 -17.26 20.13
CA ILE A 492 -16.80 -15.79 19.97
C ILE A 492 -16.86 -15.39 18.50
N LEU A 493 -16.32 -16.19 17.60
CA LEU A 493 -16.35 -15.92 16.16
C LEU A 493 -17.80 -16.01 15.66
N THR A 494 -18.31 -14.90 15.15
CA THR A 494 -19.66 -14.77 14.61
C THR A 494 -19.67 -14.70 13.08
N THR A 495 -18.56 -14.27 12.47
CA THR A 495 -18.45 -14.11 11.01
C THR A 495 -17.20 -14.79 10.47
N LEU A 496 -17.38 -15.69 9.51
CA LEU A 496 -16.29 -16.34 8.77
C LEU A 496 -16.52 -16.19 7.27
N ASN A 497 -15.56 -15.57 6.58
CA ASN A 497 -15.58 -15.42 5.13
C ASN A 497 -14.47 -16.25 4.47
N LEU A 498 -14.85 -17.24 3.67
CA LEU A 498 -14.01 -18.16 2.92
C LEU A 498 -14.27 -18.09 1.40
N ASP A 499 -14.81 -16.95 0.93
CA ASP A 499 -15.07 -16.70 -0.49
C ASP A 499 -13.83 -16.94 -1.40
N ARG A 500 -14.03 -17.44 -2.62
CA ARG A 500 -12.97 -17.67 -3.64
C ARG A 500 -11.79 -18.52 -3.16
N ASN A 501 -12.06 -19.62 -2.46
CA ASN A 501 -11.04 -20.60 -2.07
C ASN A 501 -11.14 -21.87 -2.95
N LYS A 502 -10.51 -22.97 -2.51
CA LYS A 502 -10.49 -24.26 -3.21
C LYS A 502 -11.23 -25.33 -2.39
N ILE A 503 -12.28 -24.93 -1.66
CA ILE A 503 -13.04 -25.82 -0.80
C ILE A 503 -13.98 -26.65 -1.68
N GLY A 504 -13.82 -27.96 -1.63
CA GLY A 504 -14.65 -28.96 -2.28
C GLY A 504 -15.71 -29.54 -1.35
N ALA A 505 -16.34 -30.64 -1.77
CA ALA A 505 -17.33 -31.35 -0.96
C ALA A 505 -16.76 -31.85 0.39
N ALA A 506 -15.51 -32.33 0.42
CA ALA A 506 -14.88 -32.81 1.65
C ALA A 506 -14.63 -31.67 2.66
N GLY A 507 -14.16 -30.50 2.21
CA GLY A 507 -14.02 -29.33 3.07
C GLY A 507 -15.38 -28.82 3.56
N ALA A 508 -16.42 -28.87 2.71
CA ALA A 508 -17.79 -28.55 3.12
C ALA A 508 -18.35 -29.53 4.16
N GLN A 509 -18.01 -30.82 4.07
CA GLN A 509 -18.32 -31.81 5.10
C GLN A 509 -17.69 -31.44 6.45
N HIS A 510 -16.39 -31.12 6.47
CA HIS A 510 -15.72 -30.70 7.71
C HIS A 510 -16.31 -29.43 8.32
N ILE A 511 -16.78 -28.49 7.47
CA ILE A 511 -17.50 -27.30 7.92
C ILE A 511 -18.86 -27.71 8.53
N ALA A 512 -19.61 -28.58 7.85
CA ALA A 512 -20.92 -29.03 8.27
C ALA A 512 -20.91 -29.79 9.61
N ASP A 513 -19.99 -30.75 9.77
CA ASP A 513 -19.87 -31.57 10.98
C ASP A 513 -19.68 -30.70 12.24
N GLU A 514 -18.91 -29.61 12.12
CA GLU A 514 -18.67 -28.69 13.23
C GLU A 514 -19.77 -27.63 13.39
N LEU A 515 -20.43 -27.21 12.30
CA LEU A 515 -21.59 -26.30 12.37
C LEU A 515 -22.75 -26.88 13.19
N GLN A 516 -22.92 -28.20 13.22
CA GLN A 516 -23.97 -28.85 14.02
C GLN A 516 -23.89 -28.50 15.52
N ASN A 517 -22.68 -28.26 16.02
CA ASN A 517 -22.42 -28.01 17.44
C ASN A 517 -22.02 -26.56 17.73
N ASN A 518 -21.69 -25.77 16.72
CA ASN A 518 -21.31 -24.37 16.90
C ASN A 518 -22.54 -23.50 17.24
N THR A 519 -22.41 -22.69 18.29
CA THR A 519 -23.51 -21.87 18.83
C THR A 519 -23.28 -20.36 18.67
N THR A 520 -22.33 -19.94 17.82
CA THR A 520 -21.91 -18.53 17.77
C THR A 520 -21.77 -17.96 16.37
N LEU A 521 -21.45 -18.81 15.38
CA LEU A 521 -21.31 -18.39 13.99
C LEU A 521 -22.69 -18.03 13.43
N ALA A 522 -22.84 -16.76 13.08
CA ALA A 522 -24.06 -16.19 12.52
C ALA A 522 -23.95 -16.01 11.00
N THR A 523 -22.74 -15.78 10.48
CA THR A 523 -22.51 -15.54 9.05
C THR A 523 -21.37 -16.40 8.52
N LEU A 524 -21.68 -17.19 7.49
CA LEU A 524 -20.73 -18.01 6.76
C LEU A 524 -20.80 -17.70 5.27
N ASN A 525 -19.68 -17.24 4.72
CA ASN A 525 -19.55 -16.96 3.30
C ASN A 525 -18.62 -17.98 2.63
N LEU A 526 -19.18 -18.80 1.74
CA LEU A 526 -18.50 -19.85 0.99
C LEU A 526 -18.60 -19.64 -0.53
N LYS A 527 -18.93 -18.42 -0.97
CA LYS A 527 -19.04 -18.05 -2.38
C LYS A 527 -17.79 -18.45 -3.19
N HIS A 528 -17.97 -18.73 -4.48
CA HIS A 528 -16.90 -19.05 -5.43
C HIS A 528 -15.97 -20.20 -4.98
N ASN A 529 -16.50 -21.29 -4.45
CA ASN A 529 -15.77 -22.52 -4.14
C ASN A 529 -16.24 -23.66 -5.07
N GLN A 530 -15.95 -24.92 -4.73
CA GLN A 530 -16.23 -26.13 -5.53
C GLN A 530 -17.07 -27.13 -4.72
N ILE A 531 -18.04 -26.64 -3.95
CA ILE A 531 -18.80 -27.42 -2.97
C ILE A 531 -19.62 -28.55 -3.63
N GLY A 532 -20.31 -28.25 -4.73
CA GLY A 532 -21.17 -29.20 -5.43
C GLY A 532 -22.35 -29.71 -4.59
N ASP A 533 -23.10 -30.66 -5.13
CA ASP A 533 -24.31 -31.22 -4.47
C ASP A 533 -23.99 -32.00 -3.19
N ILE A 534 -22.91 -32.78 -3.19
CA ILE A 534 -22.50 -33.55 -2.01
C ILE A 534 -22.14 -32.62 -0.85
N GLY A 535 -21.38 -31.54 -1.12
CA GLY A 535 -21.08 -30.55 -0.10
C GLY A 535 -22.32 -29.79 0.37
N ALA A 536 -23.26 -29.49 -0.54
CA ALA A 536 -24.54 -28.88 -0.19
C ALA A 536 -25.41 -29.79 0.69
N GLN A 537 -25.40 -31.11 0.45
CA GLN A 537 -26.05 -32.10 1.30
C GLN A 537 -25.48 -32.06 2.73
N HIS A 538 -24.16 -32.08 2.89
CA HIS A 538 -23.56 -31.99 4.23
C HIS A 538 -23.95 -30.70 4.95
N LEU A 539 -23.86 -29.55 4.27
CA LEU A 539 -24.29 -28.27 4.84
C LEU A 539 -25.78 -28.28 5.21
N ALA A 540 -26.63 -28.91 4.40
CA ALA A 540 -28.04 -29.09 4.72
C ALA A 540 -28.26 -29.94 5.98
N ASP A 541 -27.52 -31.04 6.13
CA ASP A 541 -27.59 -31.89 7.32
C ASP A 541 -27.24 -31.08 8.58
N ALA A 542 -26.22 -30.22 8.51
CA ALA A 542 -25.86 -29.33 9.61
C ALA A 542 -26.92 -28.25 9.91
N LEU A 543 -27.55 -27.69 8.88
CA LEU A 543 -28.62 -26.69 9.05
C LEU A 543 -29.86 -27.25 9.76
N ARG A 544 -30.11 -28.56 9.74
CA ARG A 544 -31.26 -29.15 10.46
C ARG A 544 -31.15 -28.98 11.97
N THR A 545 -29.94 -28.96 12.52
CA THR A 545 -29.69 -28.87 13.96
C THR A 545 -29.08 -27.54 14.38
N ASN A 546 -28.39 -26.82 13.48
CA ASN A 546 -27.81 -25.52 13.81
C ASN A 546 -28.90 -24.47 14.04
N THR A 547 -28.80 -23.75 15.16
CA THR A 547 -29.77 -22.72 15.59
C THR A 547 -29.17 -21.32 15.66
N THR A 548 -28.06 -21.04 14.97
CA THR A 548 -27.34 -19.76 15.14
C THR A 548 -26.97 -19.11 13.82
N LEU A 549 -26.76 -19.90 12.77
CA LEU A 549 -26.44 -19.38 11.45
C LEU A 549 -27.68 -18.67 10.88
N THR A 550 -27.50 -17.40 10.55
CA THR A 550 -28.55 -16.55 9.96
C THR A 550 -28.26 -16.24 8.49
N ILE A 551 -26.99 -16.21 8.08
CA ILE A 551 -26.57 -15.91 6.71
C ILE A 551 -25.65 -17.02 6.19
N LEU A 552 -26.06 -17.65 5.10
CA LEU A 552 -25.26 -18.61 4.34
C LEU A 552 -25.15 -18.17 2.88
N ASN A 553 -23.92 -17.99 2.40
CA ASN A 553 -23.65 -17.66 1.00
C ASN A 553 -22.93 -18.79 0.28
N LEU A 554 -23.60 -19.37 -0.72
CA LEU A 554 -23.16 -20.46 -1.57
C LEU A 554 -23.14 -20.07 -3.06
N GLU A 555 -23.09 -18.78 -3.37
CA GLU A 555 -23.07 -18.30 -4.75
C GLU A 555 -21.88 -18.89 -5.54
N ARG A 556 -22.12 -19.36 -6.77
CA ARG A 556 -21.10 -19.94 -7.67
C ARG A 556 -20.31 -21.09 -7.05
N ASN A 557 -21.00 -22.15 -6.67
CA ASN A 557 -20.45 -23.37 -6.07
C ASN A 557 -20.75 -24.65 -6.84
N GLN A 558 -21.29 -24.55 -8.06
CA GLN A 558 -21.65 -25.69 -8.91
C GLN A 558 -22.71 -26.59 -8.25
N ILE A 559 -23.66 -25.99 -7.54
CA ILE A 559 -24.79 -26.69 -6.93
C ILE A 559 -25.90 -26.84 -7.98
N GLU A 560 -26.41 -28.05 -8.15
CA GLU A 560 -27.50 -28.42 -9.04
C GLU A 560 -28.79 -28.70 -8.24
N ASP A 561 -29.81 -29.22 -8.91
CA ASP A 561 -31.14 -29.46 -8.33
C ASP A 561 -31.11 -30.40 -7.11
N VAL A 562 -30.23 -31.40 -7.10
CA VAL A 562 -30.11 -32.38 -6.00
C VAL A 562 -29.55 -31.71 -4.74
N GLY A 563 -28.50 -30.90 -4.87
CA GLY A 563 -27.95 -30.14 -3.74
C GLY A 563 -28.97 -29.15 -3.16
N VAL A 564 -29.74 -28.49 -4.04
CA VAL A 564 -30.84 -27.61 -3.64
C VAL A 564 -31.96 -28.36 -2.93
N GLN A 565 -32.33 -29.56 -3.39
CA GLN A 565 -33.33 -30.39 -2.71
C GLN A 565 -32.94 -30.63 -1.25
N HIS A 566 -31.70 -31.01 -0.99
CA HIS A 566 -31.23 -31.21 0.38
C HIS A 566 -31.31 -29.94 1.22
N LEU A 567 -30.87 -28.79 0.68
CA LEU A 567 -30.97 -27.50 1.35
C LEU A 567 -32.43 -27.13 1.64
N ALA A 568 -33.34 -27.36 0.69
CA ALA A 568 -34.78 -27.11 0.86
C ALA A 568 -35.38 -28.01 1.95
N ASP A 569 -34.99 -29.29 2.01
CA ASP A 569 -35.43 -30.21 3.06
C ASP A 569 -34.96 -29.75 4.45
N ALA A 570 -33.74 -29.23 4.56
CA ALA A 570 -33.23 -28.70 5.82
C ALA A 570 -33.94 -27.41 6.27
N LEU A 571 -34.31 -26.55 5.32
CA LEU A 571 -35.07 -25.32 5.59
C LEU A 571 -36.49 -25.58 6.12
N ARG A 572 -37.04 -26.80 5.97
CA ARG A 572 -38.35 -27.13 6.57
C ARG A 572 -38.31 -27.11 8.09
N THR A 573 -37.17 -27.46 8.69
CA THR A 573 -36.99 -27.53 10.14
C THR A 573 -36.12 -26.40 10.68
N ASN A 574 -35.24 -25.82 9.87
CA ASN A 574 -34.41 -24.70 10.30
C ASN A 574 -35.25 -23.43 10.53
N THR A 575 -35.08 -22.81 11.69
CA THR A 575 -35.84 -21.63 12.12
C THR A 575 -34.97 -20.38 12.30
N THR A 576 -33.72 -20.39 11.84
CA THR A 576 -32.76 -19.33 12.14
C THR A 576 -32.14 -18.69 10.91
N LEU A 577 -32.06 -19.42 9.79
CA LEU A 577 -31.50 -18.92 8.56
C LEU A 577 -32.44 -17.88 7.93
N THR A 578 -31.98 -16.64 7.84
CA THR A 578 -32.73 -15.53 7.25
C THR A 578 -32.29 -15.23 5.83
N THR A 579 -31.03 -15.49 5.49
CA THR A 579 -30.46 -15.22 4.18
C THR A 579 -29.76 -16.45 3.61
N LEU A 580 -30.21 -16.88 2.43
CA LEU A 580 -29.56 -17.91 1.62
C LEU A 580 -29.25 -17.35 0.23
N ASN A 581 -27.96 -17.34 -0.12
CA ASN A 581 -27.52 -16.95 -1.46
C ASN A 581 -27.07 -18.17 -2.26
N LEU A 582 -27.78 -18.45 -3.36
CA LEU A 582 -27.56 -19.55 -4.29
C LEU A 582 -27.36 -19.05 -5.73
N GLY A 583 -27.06 -17.77 -5.94
CA GLY A 583 -26.82 -17.22 -7.29
C GLY A 583 -25.66 -17.89 -8.03
N LEU A 584 -25.62 -17.77 -9.36
CA LEU A 584 -24.55 -18.28 -10.22
C LEU A 584 -24.24 -19.78 -10.05
N ASN A 585 -25.25 -20.58 -9.68
CA ASN A 585 -25.17 -22.04 -9.60
C ASN A 585 -25.82 -22.68 -10.85
N VAL A 586 -26.10 -23.98 -10.79
CA VAL A 586 -26.64 -24.76 -11.92
C VAL A 586 -28.07 -25.24 -11.58
N ILE A 587 -28.85 -24.39 -10.92
CA ILE A 587 -30.19 -24.75 -10.44
C ILE A 587 -31.19 -24.66 -11.60
N GLY A 588 -31.93 -25.74 -11.84
CA GLY A 588 -32.99 -25.87 -12.83
C GLY A 588 -34.40 -25.74 -12.24
N ASN A 589 -35.39 -26.16 -13.03
CA ASN A 589 -36.81 -26.08 -12.63
C ASN A 589 -37.13 -26.98 -11.43
N ILE A 590 -36.45 -28.12 -11.28
CA ILE A 590 -36.70 -29.09 -10.20
C ILE A 590 -36.21 -28.52 -8.86
N GLY A 591 -35.01 -27.96 -8.81
CA GLY A 591 -34.49 -27.30 -7.61
C GLY A 591 -35.33 -26.08 -7.22
N ALA A 592 -35.78 -25.31 -8.21
CA ALA A 592 -36.73 -24.21 -7.98
C ALA A 592 -38.06 -24.70 -7.39
N GLN A 593 -38.60 -25.83 -7.84
CA GLN A 593 -39.80 -26.44 -7.27
C GLN A 593 -39.60 -26.86 -5.81
N HIS A 594 -38.47 -27.49 -5.48
CA HIS A 594 -38.16 -27.86 -4.09
C HIS A 594 -38.06 -26.64 -3.16
N LEU A 595 -37.43 -25.56 -3.62
CA LEU A 595 -37.39 -24.29 -2.90
C LEU A 595 -38.79 -23.70 -2.73
N ALA A 596 -39.62 -23.72 -3.79
CA ALA A 596 -41.00 -23.27 -3.71
C ALA A 596 -41.81 -24.04 -2.66
N ASP A 597 -41.65 -25.36 -2.59
CA ASP A 597 -42.37 -26.19 -1.62
C ASP A 597 -42.03 -25.83 -0.18
N VAL A 598 -40.75 -25.60 0.14
CA VAL A 598 -40.35 -25.19 1.50
C VAL A 598 -40.73 -23.74 1.79
N LEU A 599 -40.66 -22.84 0.80
CA LEU A 599 -41.07 -21.45 0.96
C LEU A 599 -42.55 -21.30 1.31
N ARG A 600 -43.42 -22.30 1.12
CA ARG A 600 -44.81 -22.21 1.62
C ARG A 600 -44.93 -22.35 3.14
N THR A 601 -43.93 -22.95 3.78
CA THR A 601 -43.97 -23.34 5.20
C THR A 601 -42.89 -22.67 6.05
N ASN A 602 -41.74 -22.35 5.46
CA ASN A 602 -40.67 -21.64 6.16
C ASN A 602 -41.05 -20.17 6.38
N THR A 603 -40.92 -19.72 7.63
CA THR A 603 -41.29 -18.36 8.08
C THR A 603 -40.09 -17.53 8.55
N THR A 604 -38.88 -17.99 8.30
CA THR A 604 -37.65 -17.38 8.87
C THR A 604 -36.73 -16.85 7.78
N LEU A 605 -36.73 -17.48 6.60
CA LEU A 605 -36.00 -17.02 5.43
C LEU A 605 -36.64 -15.75 4.87
N THR A 606 -35.90 -14.65 4.91
CA THR A 606 -36.33 -13.33 4.40
C THR A 606 -35.63 -12.93 3.12
N THR A 607 -34.50 -13.55 2.78
CA THR A 607 -33.73 -13.24 1.57
C THR A 607 -33.28 -14.54 0.90
N LEU A 608 -33.70 -14.72 -0.35
CA LEU A 608 -33.28 -15.82 -1.21
C LEU A 608 -32.78 -15.26 -2.53
N ASN A 609 -31.49 -15.46 -2.82
CA ASN A 609 -30.89 -15.05 -4.09
C ASN A 609 -30.69 -16.26 -5.02
N LEU A 610 -31.28 -16.21 -6.21
CA LEU A 610 -31.18 -17.23 -7.26
C LEU A 610 -30.70 -16.65 -8.60
N GLU A 611 -30.11 -15.45 -8.60
CA GLU A 611 -29.63 -14.76 -9.81
C GLU A 611 -28.71 -15.64 -10.67
N ASN A 612 -28.83 -15.59 -12.00
CA ASN A 612 -27.99 -16.32 -12.95
C ASN A 612 -27.92 -17.84 -12.71
N ASN A 613 -29.06 -18.50 -12.54
CA ASN A 613 -29.21 -19.97 -12.56
C ASN A 613 -29.90 -20.43 -13.87
N HIS A 614 -30.14 -21.74 -14.02
CA HIS A 614 -30.85 -22.32 -15.18
C HIS A 614 -32.36 -22.49 -14.92
N ILE A 615 -32.95 -21.58 -14.14
CA ILE A 615 -34.38 -21.59 -13.83
C ILE A 615 -35.12 -21.01 -15.03
N GLU A 616 -36.00 -21.81 -15.61
CA GLU A 616 -36.85 -21.42 -16.73
C GLU A 616 -38.25 -21.00 -16.23
N ALA A 617 -39.16 -20.74 -17.17
CA ALA A 617 -40.50 -20.24 -16.85
C ALA A 617 -41.27 -21.15 -15.86
N VAL A 618 -41.13 -22.47 -15.98
CA VAL A 618 -41.83 -23.44 -15.11
C VAL A 618 -41.32 -23.35 -13.67
N GLY A 619 -40.01 -23.36 -13.46
CA GLY A 619 -39.42 -23.22 -12.12
C GLY A 619 -39.74 -21.86 -11.51
N GLY A 620 -39.70 -20.80 -12.31
CA GLY A 620 -40.09 -19.45 -11.88
C GLY A 620 -41.57 -19.38 -11.46
N GLN A 621 -42.47 -20.05 -12.16
CA GLN A 621 -43.89 -20.11 -11.81
C GLN A 621 -44.11 -20.77 -10.43
N HIS A 622 -43.43 -21.89 -10.15
CA HIS A 622 -43.50 -22.54 -8.85
C HIS A 622 -43.11 -21.60 -7.69
N LEU A 623 -42.03 -20.85 -7.89
CA LEU A 623 -41.54 -19.87 -6.90
C LEU A 623 -42.54 -18.73 -6.70
N VAL A 624 -43.12 -18.18 -7.77
CA VAL A 624 -44.16 -17.15 -7.69
C VAL A 624 -45.39 -17.65 -6.92
N ASP A 625 -45.87 -18.86 -7.22
CA ASP A 625 -47.03 -19.43 -6.55
C ASP A 625 -46.79 -19.70 -5.06
N ALA A 626 -45.56 -20.08 -4.69
CA ALA A 626 -45.18 -20.21 -3.28
C ALA A 626 -45.18 -18.86 -2.55
N LEU A 627 -44.67 -17.81 -3.18
CA LEU A 627 -44.57 -16.47 -2.59
C LEU A 627 -45.94 -15.79 -2.41
N ARG A 628 -46.92 -16.08 -3.26
CA ARG A 628 -48.30 -15.58 -3.10
C ARG A 628 -48.91 -15.99 -1.75
N ASN A 629 -48.54 -17.18 -1.27
CA ASN A 629 -49.08 -17.78 -0.05
C ASN A 629 -48.14 -17.65 1.16
N ASN A 630 -46.93 -17.12 0.99
CA ASN A 630 -46.00 -16.92 2.10
C ASN A 630 -46.26 -15.57 2.82
N THR A 631 -46.24 -15.61 4.15
CA THR A 631 -46.54 -14.48 5.04
C THR A 631 -45.33 -13.59 5.35
N VAL A 632 -44.12 -14.03 5.00
CA VAL A 632 -42.87 -13.31 5.18
C VAL A 632 -42.49 -12.59 3.88
N THR A 633 -42.04 -11.34 3.99
CA THR A 633 -41.53 -10.58 2.84
C THR A 633 -40.17 -11.16 2.44
N VAL A 634 -40.17 -12.20 1.61
CA VAL A 634 -38.95 -12.73 1.01
C VAL A 634 -38.50 -11.77 -0.09
N ILE A 635 -37.37 -11.09 0.12
CA ILE A 635 -36.73 -10.28 -0.92
C ILE A 635 -36.05 -11.26 -1.89
N PHE A 636 -36.72 -11.45 -3.03
CA PHE A 636 -36.32 -12.38 -4.08
C PHE A 636 -35.57 -11.64 -5.18
N PHE A 637 -34.32 -12.03 -5.44
CA PHE A 637 -33.54 -11.55 -6.58
C PHE A 637 -33.41 -12.67 -7.61
N VAL A 638 -34.22 -12.60 -8.68
CA VAL A 638 -34.03 -13.38 -9.91
C VAL A 638 -33.81 -12.38 -11.03
N ILE A 639 -32.59 -12.35 -11.57
CA ILE A 639 -32.32 -11.63 -12.81
C ILE A 639 -31.40 -12.50 -13.69
N TYR A 640 -31.78 -12.55 -14.97
CA TYR A 640 -31.10 -13.12 -16.14
C TYR A 640 -30.97 -14.65 -16.26
N SER A 641 -32.04 -15.27 -16.78
CA SER A 641 -31.90 -16.37 -17.76
C SER A 641 -32.07 -15.74 -19.15
N ASN A 642 -31.21 -16.07 -20.11
CA ASN A 642 -31.15 -15.48 -21.46
C ASN A 642 -32.38 -15.73 -22.36
N TYR A 643 -33.52 -16.16 -21.80
CA TYR A 643 -34.76 -16.45 -22.53
C TYR A 643 -35.97 -15.89 -21.76
N SER A 644 -36.65 -14.91 -22.38
CA SER A 644 -37.94 -14.31 -21.99
C SER A 644 -37.94 -13.34 -20.80
N SER A 645 -37.63 -12.07 -21.08
CA SER A 645 -37.61 -10.94 -20.14
C SER A 645 -38.97 -10.24 -19.92
N THR A 646 -40.07 -10.71 -20.52
CA THR A 646 -41.33 -9.93 -20.57
C THR A 646 -42.46 -10.42 -19.66
N LEU A 647 -42.41 -11.65 -19.13
CA LEU A 647 -43.50 -12.16 -18.26
C LEU A 647 -43.21 -11.98 -16.75
N PHE A 648 -41.95 -12.11 -16.33
CA PHE A 648 -41.58 -12.12 -14.90
C PHE A 648 -41.54 -10.73 -14.23
N HIS A 649 -41.23 -9.68 -14.99
CA HIS A 649 -41.08 -8.34 -14.44
C HIS A 649 -42.43 -7.69 -14.05
N THR A 650 -43.51 -8.15 -14.67
CA THR A 650 -44.85 -7.59 -14.53
C THR A 650 -45.54 -8.15 -13.29
N ASP A 651 -45.50 -9.46 -13.05
CA ASP A 651 -46.22 -10.09 -11.93
C ASP A 651 -45.56 -9.85 -10.55
N ALA A 652 -44.23 -9.84 -10.44
CA ALA A 652 -43.56 -9.62 -9.16
C ALA A 652 -43.67 -8.16 -8.67
N ASN A 653 -43.64 -7.19 -9.60
CA ASN A 653 -43.90 -5.79 -9.30
C ASN A 653 -45.40 -5.54 -9.04
N HIS A 654 -46.30 -6.29 -9.67
CA HIS A 654 -47.73 -6.21 -9.38
C HIS A 654 -48.06 -6.68 -7.96
N VAL A 655 -47.43 -7.78 -7.49
CA VAL A 655 -47.58 -8.27 -6.12
C VAL A 655 -46.99 -7.30 -5.07
N LYS A 656 -45.89 -6.60 -5.39
CA LYS A 656 -45.33 -5.53 -4.55
C LYS A 656 -46.21 -4.29 -4.48
N SER A 657 -46.82 -3.88 -5.60
CA SER A 657 -47.67 -2.69 -5.66
C SER A 657 -49.06 -2.92 -5.06
N GLN A 658 -49.63 -4.13 -5.15
CA GLN A 658 -50.91 -4.46 -4.50
C GLN A 658 -50.80 -4.46 -2.97
N ARG A 659 -49.71 -4.97 -2.39
CA ARG A 659 -49.50 -4.92 -0.93
C ARG A 659 -49.15 -3.53 -0.38
N GLN A 660 -48.67 -2.59 -1.21
CA GLN A 660 -48.50 -1.18 -0.82
C GLN A 660 -49.80 -0.37 -0.94
N LEU A 661 -50.82 -0.90 -1.60
CA LEU A 661 -52.15 -0.29 -1.71
C LEU A 661 -53.15 -0.85 -0.66
N ASP A 662 -52.89 -2.04 -0.11
CA ASP A 662 -53.71 -2.69 0.92
C ASP A 662 -53.16 -2.53 2.37
N GLN A 663 -52.11 -1.71 2.57
CA GLN A 663 -51.64 -1.20 3.88
C GLN A 663 -51.88 0.30 3.94
#